data_AF-A0A7Y0H2C5-F1
#
_entry.id   AF-A0A7Y0H2C5-F1
#
_cell.length_a   1.000
_cell.length_b   1.000
_cell.length_c   1.000
_cell.angle_alpha   90.00
_cell.angle_beta   90.00
_cell.angle_gamma   90.00
#
_symmetry.space_group_name_H-M   'P 1'
#
loop_
_entity.id
_entity.type
_entity.pdbx_description
1 polymer ?
#
loop_
_entity_poly.entity_id
_entity_poly.type
_entity_poly.pdbx_seq_one_letter_code
_entity_poly.pdbx_strand_id
1 'polypeptide(L)'
;MKKPVKFQISSEQKVQSTAAKSIGSKSVDQTPASASSRLPGSTKRGKAISAITPSPSRTQAKKTAKSAKLEKSDAVVKKASGSVVQPSKKLLPKTDAKLAPVQLKAPVTTKKTESKTVIKPIKTESQPEAAALKQDVKNVGGPVVMSTTDAATLAAIDTSGYILPSIKVPGRRGRKPKEFQPENDEIAALNAVERTEMKAADKAKAKDRKAKEKALLKDAFSSDTEASEEELEARREKLKILIKLGKERGFLTYAEINDHLPENIIDPEAIEGIIGTFNDMGIAIYEQAPDAETLLLSDSVATVASDDEAEAAAEAALSTVDSDFGRTTDPVRMYMREMGSVELLTREGEIEIAKRIEDGLKDMIQAISACPMTIAEILTAADKIANDEIKIDEIVDGLVNLNEGEPAAPPVAIPVSASDDDEDEESDEENADEEDEEDSSGNGGAASFSAAQLEQLKLDSLDKFAIISSQFEKMRKSYEKEGYNSKPYVKAQETISQELLGMRFTAKVVEKLCDTLRGQVDEVRHIEKQILDVTVNRCGMPRSHFIKVFPGNEVNLAWVEGEVNSGHAYSAILGRNVPTVQELQKKLIDLQTRVVLPLPDLRNINKKMAAGEMKARRAKREMTEANLRLVISIAKKYTNRGLQFLDLIQEGNIGLMKAVDKFEYRRGYKFSTYATWWIRQAITRSIADQARTIRIPVHMIETINKMNRISRQILQETGAEPDPATLAIKMEMPEDKIRKIMKIAKEPISMETPIGDDDDSHLGDFIEDGNTLAPADAALHASMRNVVKDVLDSLTPREAKVLRMRFGVEMSTDHTLEEVGKQFDVTRERIRQIEAKALRKLRHPSRSDKLKSFLEGN
;
A
#
# COMPACT_ATOMS: atom_id res chain seq x y z
N MET A 1 -59.41 8.10 31.39
CA MET A 1 -59.87 6.75 30.97
C MET A 1 -59.44 6.50 29.52
N LYS A 2 -59.13 5.25 29.14
CA LYS A 2 -59.01 4.69 27.76
C LYS A 2 -58.42 5.65 26.68
N LYS A 3 -57.22 5.44 26.13
CA LYS A 3 -56.60 4.18 25.62
C LYS A 3 -55.05 4.25 25.69
N PRO A 4 -54.33 3.11 25.71
CA PRO A 4 -52.90 3.09 25.46
C PRO A 4 -52.58 3.26 23.95
N VAL A 5 -51.41 3.82 23.65
CA VAL A 5 -50.87 3.90 22.28
C VAL A 5 -50.25 2.56 21.91
N LYS A 6 -50.47 2.08 20.68
CA LYS A 6 -49.77 0.89 20.16
C LYS A 6 -48.33 1.26 19.80
N PHE A 7 -47.36 0.47 20.26
CA PHE A 7 -46.09 0.36 19.55
C PHE A 7 -46.36 -0.21 18.15
N GLN A 8 -45.94 0.50 17.11
CA GLN A 8 -46.14 0.09 15.73
C GLN A 8 -44.77 -0.18 15.09
N ILE A 9 -44.38 -1.45 15.07
CA ILE A 9 -43.21 -1.93 14.33
C ILE A 9 -43.53 -1.77 12.84
N SER A 10 -42.68 -1.04 12.12
CA SER A 10 -42.89 -0.70 10.71
C SER A 10 -42.40 -1.81 9.78
N SER A 11 -43.17 -2.89 9.67
CA SER A 11 -42.83 -4.07 8.87
C SER A 11 -44.00 -4.53 7.99
N GLU A 12 -44.39 -3.75 6.98
CA GLU A 12 -45.27 -4.23 5.92
C GLU A 12 -45.13 -3.41 4.62
N GLN A 13 -44.30 -3.89 3.69
CA GLN A 13 -44.47 -3.61 2.26
C GLN A 13 -44.96 -4.90 1.60
N LYS A 14 -46.25 -4.96 1.24
CA LYS A 14 -46.73 -6.00 0.32
C LYS A 14 -47.80 -5.49 -0.63
N VAL A 15 -47.44 -5.59 -1.91
CA VAL A 15 -48.25 -5.55 -3.12
C VAL A 15 -49.78 -5.65 -2.91
N GLN A 16 -50.52 -4.66 -3.43
CA GLN A 16 -51.88 -4.89 -3.92
C GLN A 16 -52.03 -4.34 -5.34
N SER A 17 -52.54 -5.19 -6.23
CA SER A 17 -52.87 -4.86 -7.62
C SER A 17 -54.38 -4.90 -7.82
N THR A 18 -55.00 -3.76 -8.14
CA THR A 18 -56.36 -3.67 -8.69
C THR A 18 -56.50 -2.41 -9.56
N ALA A 19 -57.38 -2.32 -10.57
CA ALA A 19 -57.94 -3.36 -11.45
C ALA A 19 -58.65 -2.72 -12.67
N ALA A 20 -58.56 -3.37 -13.84
CA ALA A 20 -59.48 -3.23 -14.99
C ALA A 20 -59.48 -1.86 -15.76
N LYS A 21 -60.06 -1.71 -16.97
CA LYS A 21 -60.90 -2.61 -17.79
C LYS A 21 -60.93 -2.23 -19.30
N SER A 22 -60.84 -3.21 -20.22
CA SER A 22 -61.32 -3.21 -21.64
C SER A 22 -60.68 -2.17 -22.62
N ILE A 23 -60.63 -2.30 -23.97
CA ILE A 23 -61.13 -3.20 -25.04
C ILE A 23 -59.97 -3.36 -26.07
N GLY A 24 -59.77 -4.36 -26.96
CA GLY A 24 -60.48 -5.61 -27.30
C GLY A 24 -60.66 -5.83 -28.83
N SER A 25 -60.79 -7.09 -29.29
CA SER A 25 -61.01 -7.54 -30.71
C SER A 25 -59.78 -7.48 -31.67
N LYS A 26 -59.58 -8.33 -32.70
CA LYS A 26 -59.97 -9.75 -32.96
C LYS A 26 -59.17 -10.32 -34.18
N SER A 27 -59.14 -11.67 -34.34
CA SER A 27 -58.91 -12.42 -35.61
C SER A 27 -57.44 -12.50 -36.16
N VAL A 28 -56.99 -13.52 -36.91
CA VAL A 28 -57.54 -14.87 -37.24
C VAL A 28 -56.45 -15.86 -37.74
N ASP A 29 -56.65 -17.15 -37.47
CA ASP A 29 -56.20 -18.41 -38.14
C ASP A 29 -54.75 -18.90 -38.41
N GLN A 30 -54.66 -20.22 -38.16
CA GLN A 30 -54.05 -21.31 -38.96
C GLN A 30 -52.59 -21.78 -38.76
N THR A 31 -52.45 -23.08 -39.04
CA THR A 31 -51.38 -24.07 -38.72
C THR A 31 -50.92 -24.72 -40.07
N PRO A 32 -50.14 -25.84 -40.20
CA PRO A 32 -49.73 -26.83 -39.19
C PRO A 32 -48.33 -27.53 -39.34
N ALA A 33 -48.09 -28.46 -38.40
CA ALA A 33 -47.33 -29.72 -38.53
C ALA A 33 -45.77 -29.71 -38.61
N SER A 34 -45.04 -30.71 -38.09
CA SER A 34 -45.37 -31.75 -37.09
C SER A 34 -44.15 -32.61 -36.65
N ALA A 35 -44.10 -33.01 -35.36
CA ALA A 35 -43.68 -34.33 -34.85
C ALA A 35 -42.21 -34.84 -35.06
N SER A 36 -41.72 -35.92 -34.41
CA SER A 36 -41.91 -36.41 -33.01
C SER A 36 -41.00 -37.62 -32.68
N SER A 37 -40.34 -37.61 -31.51
CA SER A 37 -40.09 -38.75 -30.60
C SER A 37 -39.31 -40.04 -30.98
N ARG A 38 -38.61 -40.56 -29.95
CA ARG A 38 -38.43 -41.99 -29.53
C ARG A 38 -37.28 -42.88 -30.08
N LEU A 39 -36.71 -43.64 -29.13
CA LEU A 39 -35.95 -44.90 -29.25
C LEU A 39 -36.91 -46.08 -29.63
N PRO A 40 -36.48 -47.34 -29.91
CA PRO A 40 -35.11 -47.93 -29.84
C PRO A 40 -34.73 -48.88 -31.03
N GLY A 41 -33.50 -49.45 -30.99
CA GLY A 41 -33.32 -50.91 -31.14
C GLY A 41 -32.81 -51.56 -32.45
N SER A 42 -31.55 -52.05 -32.40
CA SER A 42 -31.09 -53.40 -32.85
C SER A 42 -30.97 -53.78 -34.36
N THR A 43 -30.01 -54.68 -34.64
CA THR A 43 -29.76 -55.51 -35.86
C THR A 43 -29.10 -54.88 -37.11
N LYS A 44 -28.27 -55.57 -37.93
CA LYS A 44 -27.25 -56.65 -37.71
C LYS A 44 -26.42 -56.94 -39.01
N ARG A 45 -25.15 -57.39 -38.86
CA ARG A 45 -24.24 -58.04 -39.87
C ARG A 45 -23.74 -57.12 -41.02
N GLY A 46 -22.59 -57.35 -41.68
CA GLY A 46 -21.47 -58.33 -41.58
C GLY A 46 -20.38 -57.96 -42.62
N LYS A 47 -19.14 -58.47 -42.73
CA LYS A 47 -18.35 -59.65 -42.24
C LYS A 47 -16.95 -59.12 -41.77
N ALA A 48 -16.20 -59.70 -40.81
CA ALA A 48 -15.51 -61.01 -40.73
C ALA A 48 -14.46 -61.24 -41.85
N ILE A 49 -13.24 -61.79 -41.63
CA ILE A 49 -12.61 -62.67 -40.60
C ILE A 49 -11.18 -62.07 -40.29
N SER A 50 -10.40 -62.22 -39.19
CA SER A 50 -10.05 -63.27 -38.17
C SER A 50 -10.22 -62.75 -36.71
N ALA A 51 -9.83 -63.36 -35.56
CA ALA A 51 -8.96 -64.49 -35.12
C ALA A 51 -7.41 -64.24 -35.10
N ILE A 52 -6.55 -64.83 -34.24
CA ILE A 52 -6.68 -65.89 -33.19
C ILE A 52 -6.14 -65.41 -31.81
N THR A 53 -6.67 -65.96 -30.71
CA THR A 53 -6.30 -65.80 -29.27
C THR A 53 -6.25 -67.21 -28.59
N PRO A 54 -6.10 -67.45 -27.26
CA PRO A 54 -5.87 -66.57 -26.08
C PRO A 54 -4.81 -67.08 -25.05
N SER A 55 -4.78 -66.47 -23.86
CA SER A 55 -4.10 -66.89 -22.60
C SER A 55 -4.73 -68.13 -21.90
N PRO A 56 -4.18 -68.64 -20.78
CA PRO A 56 -4.86 -68.38 -19.48
C PRO A 56 -4.00 -68.32 -18.17
N SER A 57 -4.69 -67.99 -17.07
CA SER A 57 -4.40 -68.02 -15.61
C SER A 57 -3.57 -69.22 -15.04
N ARG A 58 -3.10 -69.29 -13.77
CA ARG A 58 -3.89 -69.19 -12.50
C ARG A 58 -3.07 -69.37 -11.18
N THR A 59 -3.49 -68.68 -10.09
CA THR A 59 -3.47 -69.08 -8.63
C THR A 59 -2.20 -69.48 -7.81
N GLN A 60 -2.24 -69.05 -6.52
CA GLN A 60 -1.81 -69.74 -5.27
C GLN A 60 -0.33 -69.73 -4.76
N ALA A 61 -0.05 -68.78 -3.85
CA ALA A 61 0.24 -68.94 -2.40
C ALA A 61 1.12 -70.07 -1.79
N LYS A 62 1.84 -69.67 -0.71
CA LYS A 62 2.38 -70.41 0.48
C LYS A 62 3.82 -71.01 0.48
N LYS A 63 4.67 -70.30 1.25
CA LYS A 63 5.50 -70.77 2.40
C LYS A 63 6.76 -71.64 2.20
N THR A 64 7.73 -71.37 3.10
CA THR A 64 8.84 -72.22 3.62
C THR A 64 9.95 -72.64 2.64
N ALA A 65 11.17 -73.00 3.08
CA ALA A 65 12.05 -72.54 4.18
C ALA A 65 13.41 -73.27 4.09
N LYS A 66 14.52 -72.61 4.53
CA LYS A 66 15.85 -73.17 4.96
C LYS A 66 16.30 -74.53 4.37
N SER A 67 17.50 -74.67 3.79
CA SER A 67 18.76 -74.64 4.56
C SER A 67 19.99 -75.06 3.72
N ALA A 68 21.19 -74.91 4.32
CA ALA A 68 22.41 -75.71 4.14
C ALA A 68 23.33 -75.46 2.90
N LYS A 69 24.67 -75.64 2.97
CA LYS A 69 25.67 -75.75 4.08
C LYS A 69 27.12 -75.82 3.47
N LEU A 70 28.15 -75.68 4.33
CA LEU A 70 29.61 -75.95 4.12
C LEU A 70 30.46 -74.86 3.43
N GLU A 71 31.74 -74.62 3.81
CA GLU A 71 32.47 -74.88 5.08
C GLU A 71 33.76 -74.00 5.23
N LYS A 72 34.11 -73.62 6.49
CA LYS A 72 35.46 -73.48 7.14
C LYS A 72 36.61 -72.67 6.46
N SER A 73 37.67 -72.20 7.15
CA SER A 73 38.18 -72.42 8.55
C SER A 73 38.91 -71.19 9.15
N ASP A 74 38.71 -70.97 10.46
CA ASP A 74 39.72 -70.61 11.51
C ASP A 74 40.64 -69.36 11.43
N ALA A 75 41.05 -68.69 12.53
CA ALA A 75 40.58 -68.62 13.94
C ALA A 75 41.34 -67.53 14.78
N VAL A 76 40.82 -67.18 15.99
CA VAL A 76 41.56 -66.72 17.22
C VAL A 76 42.21 -65.29 17.21
N VAL A 77 42.19 -64.41 18.24
CA VAL A 77 41.49 -64.34 19.57
C VAL A 77 41.42 -62.90 20.18
N LYS A 78 40.34 -62.64 20.94
CA LYS A 78 40.03 -61.66 22.04
C LYS A 78 40.91 -60.41 22.40
N LYS A 79 40.18 -59.29 22.58
CA LYS A 79 40.18 -58.29 23.69
C LYS A 79 41.28 -57.18 23.87
N ALA A 80 40.79 -55.94 23.76
CA ALA A 80 40.83 -54.83 24.76
C ALA A 80 42.05 -53.87 24.92
N SER A 81 41.75 -52.56 24.77
CA SER A 81 42.25 -51.36 25.48
C SER A 81 43.76 -51.01 25.55
N GLY A 82 44.13 -49.75 25.22
CA GLY A 82 45.23 -49.04 25.91
C GLY A 82 46.15 -48.04 25.18
N SER A 83 45.64 -46.87 24.75
CA SER A 83 46.28 -45.51 24.76
C SER A 83 47.74 -45.20 24.28
N VAL A 84 48.00 -43.90 24.02
CA VAL A 84 49.32 -43.21 23.80
C VAL A 84 50.05 -43.62 22.48
N VAL A 85 50.82 -42.80 21.74
CA VAL A 85 51.53 -41.51 21.99
C VAL A 85 51.47 -40.53 20.79
N GLN A 86 51.70 -39.24 21.09
CA GLN A 86 52.00 -38.04 20.24
C GLN A 86 53.45 -38.11 19.62
N PRO A 87 54.10 -37.04 19.04
CA PRO A 87 53.69 -35.67 18.64
C PRO A 87 54.29 -35.05 17.31
N SER A 88 53.85 -33.82 16.95
CA SER A 88 54.67 -32.67 16.40
C SER A 88 55.24 -32.69 14.95
N LYS A 89 55.63 -31.57 14.25
CA LYS A 89 55.63 -30.08 14.48
C LYS A 89 55.84 -29.23 13.19
N LYS A 90 55.09 -28.10 13.06
CA LYS A 90 55.47 -26.64 12.88
C LYS A 90 56.41 -26.03 11.78
N LEU A 91 55.85 -24.97 11.11
CA LEU A 91 56.34 -23.57 10.84
C LEU A 91 57.31 -23.16 9.67
N LEU A 92 56.82 -22.22 8.82
CA LEU A 92 57.26 -20.82 8.44
C LEU A 92 58.74 -20.36 8.57
N PRO A 93 59.28 -19.31 7.84
CA PRO A 93 58.60 -18.07 7.37
C PRO A 93 59.07 -17.41 6.01
N LYS A 94 58.77 -16.09 5.84
CA LYS A 94 58.90 -15.13 4.71
C LYS A 94 60.31 -14.85 4.12
N THR A 95 60.38 -14.28 2.89
CA THR A 95 61.24 -13.12 2.48
C THR A 95 60.86 -12.52 1.10
N ASP A 96 61.37 -11.32 0.77
CA ASP A 96 60.96 -10.45 -0.37
C ASP A 96 62.03 -10.27 -1.49
N ALA A 97 61.58 -9.59 -2.57
CA ALA A 97 62.31 -8.63 -3.44
C ALA A 97 63.10 -9.07 -4.71
N LYS A 98 62.63 -8.53 -5.85
CA LYS A 98 63.30 -7.98 -7.06
C LYS A 98 64.74 -8.43 -7.43
N LEU A 99 64.91 -8.84 -8.71
CA LEU A 99 65.74 -8.15 -9.72
C LEU A 99 65.53 -8.76 -11.14
N ALA A 100 66.04 -8.10 -12.19
CA ALA A 100 65.92 -8.47 -13.63
C ALA A 100 67.35 -8.56 -14.26
N PRO A 101 67.61 -8.56 -15.60
CA PRO A 101 66.75 -8.65 -16.81
C PRO A 101 67.35 -9.59 -17.93
N VAL A 102 67.00 -9.36 -19.22
CA VAL A 102 67.80 -9.62 -20.47
C VAL A 102 67.63 -10.95 -21.28
N GLN A 103 66.75 -10.88 -22.29
CA GLN A 103 66.95 -11.16 -23.75
C GLN A 103 67.19 -12.57 -24.39
N LEU A 104 66.52 -12.73 -25.57
CA LEU A 104 66.89 -13.49 -26.80
C LEU A 104 66.82 -15.04 -26.72
N LYS A 105 66.66 -15.80 -27.84
CA LYS A 105 66.92 -15.56 -29.29
C LYS A 105 66.02 -16.44 -30.19
N ALA A 106 65.82 -16.06 -31.46
CA ALA A 106 65.18 -16.89 -32.52
C ALA A 106 66.20 -17.76 -33.30
N PRO A 107 65.77 -18.61 -34.27
CA PRO A 107 66.36 -18.50 -35.61
C PRO A 107 65.49 -18.90 -36.85
N VAL A 108 65.77 -18.25 -38.01
CA VAL A 108 65.89 -18.78 -39.43
C VAL A 108 64.67 -19.46 -40.10
N THR A 109 64.29 -19.32 -41.40
CA THR A 109 64.35 -18.35 -42.56
C THR A 109 63.30 -18.86 -43.60
N THR A 110 63.01 -18.37 -44.83
CA THR A 110 63.45 -17.29 -45.79
C THR A 110 62.16 -16.77 -46.52
N LYS A 111 62.03 -16.11 -47.70
CA LYS A 111 62.79 -15.62 -48.90
C LYS A 111 61.93 -14.44 -49.48
N LYS A 112 62.43 -13.30 -49.99
CA LYS A 112 63.13 -12.99 -51.27
C LYS A 112 62.40 -13.39 -52.58
N THR A 113 62.22 -12.58 -53.65
CA THR A 113 62.31 -11.10 -54.00
C THR A 113 61.91 -10.93 -55.52
N GLU A 114 61.91 -9.83 -56.30
CA GLU A 114 62.37 -8.41 -56.22
C GLU A 114 61.75 -7.48 -57.33
N SER A 115 61.71 -6.15 -57.11
CA SER A 115 61.78 -5.05 -58.13
C SER A 115 60.54 -4.76 -59.05
N LYS A 116 60.34 -3.60 -59.75
CA LYS A 116 61.16 -2.38 -60.02
C LYS A 116 60.33 -1.17 -60.61
N THR A 117 60.82 0.09 -60.45
CA THR A 117 60.45 1.37 -61.20
C THR A 117 58.99 1.91 -61.10
N VAL A 118 58.60 3.18 -61.39
CA VAL A 118 59.14 4.39 -62.13
C VAL A 118 59.10 5.69 -61.25
N ILE A 119 59.27 6.91 -61.80
CA ILE A 119 59.80 8.15 -61.14
C ILE A 119 58.82 9.38 -61.12
N LYS A 120 59.07 10.30 -60.16
CA LYS A 120 58.52 11.66 -59.90
C LYS A 120 58.73 12.71 -61.04
N PRO A 121 58.05 13.89 -61.07
CA PRO A 121 58.58 15.12 -60.43
C PRO A 121 57.51 16.08 -59.82
N ILE A 122 57.87 17.37 -59.59
CA ILE A 122 57.27 18.30 -58.60
C ILE A 122 57.35 19.78 -59.10
N LYS A 123 56.44 20.67 -58.60
CA LYS A 123 56.60 22.14 -58.33
C LYS A 123 56.18 23.25 -59.35
N THR A 124 55.66 24.34 -58.76
CA THR A 124 55.67 25.81 -59.10
C THR A 124 54.98 26.41 -60.34
N GLU A 125 53.99 27.28 -60.05
CA GLU A 125 53.81 28.70 -60.47
C GLU A 125 53.98 29.17 -61.95
N SER A 126 52.93 29.79 -62.52
CA SER A 126 52.96 31.12 -63.18
C SER A 126 51.57 31.62 -63.68
N GLN A 127 51.42 32.94 -63.80
CA GLN A 127 50.31 33.71 -64.44
C GLN A 127 50.95 34.78 -65.37
N PRO A 128 50.29 35.28 -66.45
CA PRO A 128 49.18 36.28 -66.44
C PRO A 128 48.03 35.87 -67.41
N GLU A 129 47.03 36.66 -67.85
CA GLU A 129 46.58 38.08 -67.73
C GLU A 129 45.13 38.16 -67.18
N ALA A 130 44.50 39.26 -66.73
CA ALA A 130 44.38 40.67 -67.15
C ALA A 130 43.44 40.92 -68.36
N ALA A 131 42.51 41.90 -68.37
CA ALA A 131 42.05 42.88 -67.36
C ALA A 131 40.49 42.90 -67.35
N ALA A 132 39.78 43.37 -66.31
CA ALA A 132 39.67 44.77 -65.84
C ALA A 132 38.61 44.85 -64.69
N LEU A 133 38.44 45.89 -63.85
CA LEU A 133 39.22 47.10 -63.46
C LEU A 133 38.59 47.72 -62.18
N LYS A 134 39.42 48.20 -61.23
CA LYS A 134 39.11 49.19 -60.15
C LYS A 134 38.13 48.78 -59.01
N GLN A 135 38.28 49.22 -57.74
CA GLN A 135 39.35 49.94 -57.02
C GLN A 135 39.22 49.72 -55.48
N ASP A 136 40.35 49.78 -54.75
CA ASP A 136 40.59 50.30 -53.36
C ASP A 136 39.64 50.00 -52.14
N VAL A 137 40.08 49.86 -50.87
CA VAL A 137 41.33 49.33 -50.24
C VAL A 137 41.15 49.20 -48.69
N LYS A 138 41.67 48.11 -48.07
CA LYS A 138 42.01 47.87 -46.63
C LYS A 138 40.96 47.92 -45.47
N ASN A 139 41.12 46.91 -44.59
CA ASN A 139 40.98 46.83 -43.12
C ASN A 139 39.90 47.65 -42.35
N VAL A 140 39.14 46.97 -41.47
CA VAL A 140 39.44 46.74 -40.02
C VAL A 140 38.45 45.70 -39.47
N GLY A 141 38.74 45.04 -38.34
CA GLY A 141 37.87 44.03 -37.71
C GLY A 141 36.59 44.60 -37.07
N GLY A 142 35.52 43.80 -37.02
CA GLY A 142 34.23 44.18 -36.42
C GLY A 142 34.24 44.15 -34.89
N PRO A 143 33.65 45.15 -34.19
CA PRO A 143 33.65 45.23 -32.73
C PRO A 143 32.42 44.59 -32.07
N VAL A 144 32.52 44.43 -30.74
CA VAL A 144 31.40 44.25 -29.80
C VAL A 144 30.40 45.41 -29.93
N VAL A 145 29.10 45.15 -29.81
CA VAL A 145 28.06 46.18 -29.69
C VAL A 145 27.16 45.89 -28.49
N MET A 146 26.91 46.91 -27.68
CA MET A 146 26.12 46.83 -26.43
C MET A 146 24.61 47.00 -26.67
N SER A 147 23.84 46.63 -25.65
CA SER A 147 22.40 46.88 -25.57
C SER A 147 22.03 48.38 -25.52
N THR A 148 21.15 48.79 -26.42
CA THR A 148 20.18 49.88 -26.18
C THR A 148 18.85 49.49 -26.83
N THR A 149 17.74 49.66 -26.10
CA THR A 149 16.40 49.21 -26.52
C THR A 149 15.51 50.40 -26.86
N ASP A 150 15.27 50.65 -28.15
CA ASP A 150 14.32 51.67 -28.61
C ASP A 150 12.87 51.24 -28.35
N ALA A 151 12.37 51.58 -27.15
CA ALA A 151 11.02 51.27 -26.67
C ALA A 151 9.88 51.79 -27.59
N ALA A 152 10.17 52.74 -28.48
CA ALA A 152 9.22 53.24 -29.48
C ALA A 152 8.83 52.18 -30.53
N THR A 153 9.69 51.20 -30.83
CA THR A 153 9.44 50.19 -31.87
C THR A 153 8.51 49.07 -31.40
N LEU A 154 8.58 48.69 -30.12
CA LEU A 154 7.74 47.64 -29.53
C LEU A 154 6.28 48.10 -29.29
N ALA A 155 6.03 49.41 -29.23
CA ALA A 155 4.71 49.98 -29.04
C ALA A 155 3.80 49.95 -30.29
N ALA A 156 4.32 49.52 -31.44
CA ALA A 156 3.62 49.55 -32.73
C ALA A 156 2.96 48.22 -33.16
N ILE A 157 2.97 47.19 -32.30
CA ILE A 157 2.43 45.85 -32.62
C ILE A 157 0.99 45.73 -32.08
N ASP A 158 0.01 45.78 -32.98
CA ASP A 158 -1.39 45.49 -32.66
C ASP A 158 -1.56 44.00 -32.32
N THR A 159 -1.97 43.73 -31.09
CA THR A 159 -2.14 42.38 -30.52
C THR A 159 -3.61 42.00 -30.29
N SER A 160 -4.56 42.80 -30.80
CA SER A 160 -6.00 42.62 -30.59
C SER A 160 -6.62 41.32 -31.14
N GLY A 161 -5.88 40.55 -31.95
CA GLY A 161 -6.38 39.38 -32.68
C GLY A 161 -6.19 38.01 -32.03
N TYR A 162 -5.51 37.87 -30.87
CA TYR A 162 -5.12 36.55 -30.34
C TYR A 162 -5.69 36.23 -28.95
N ILE A 163 -6.67 35.32 -28.89
CA ILE A 163 -7.27 34.83 -27.64
C ILE A 163 -6.82 33.38 -27.39
N LEU A 164 -5.99 33.18 -26.37
CA LEU A 164 -5.57 31.84 -25.92
C LEU A 164 -6.72 31.13 -25.16
N PRO A 165 -6.90 29.81 -25.33
CA PRO A 165 -7.91 29.05 -24.61
C PRO A 165 -7.57 28.94 -23.12
N SER A 166 -8.52 29.30 -22.25
CA SER A 166 -8.29 29.36 -20.80
C SER A 166 -8.25 27.97 -20.14
N ILE A 167 -7.06 27.51 -19.74
CA ILE A 167 -6.88 26.30 -18.94
C ILE A 167 -7.41 26.54 -17.51
N LYS A 168 -8.34 25.67 -17.07
CA LYS A 168 -9.13 25.87 -15.85
C LYS A 168 -8.49 25.21 -14.63
N VAL A 169 -7.56 25.91 -13.99
CA VAL A 169 -6.89 25.46 -12.75
C VAL A 169 -7.89 25.33 -11.58
N PRO A 170 -7.93 24.21 -10.84
CA PRO A 170 -8.79 24.06 -9.66
C PRO A 170 -8.29 24.90 -8.47
N GLY A 171 -9.04 25.94 -8.10
CA GLY A 171 -8.69 26.79 -6.94
C GLY A 171 -8.78 26.04 -5.60
N ARG A 172 -7.72 26.12 -4.78
CA ARG A 172 -7.75 25.64 -3.38
C ARG A 172 -8.88 26.33 -2.60
N ARG A 173 -9.63 25.56 -1.80
CA ARG A 173 -10.78 26.04 -1.01
C ARG A 173 -10.34 26.96 0.14
N GLY A 174 -10.25 28.26 -0.13
CA GLY A 174 -10.17 29.28 0.91
C GLY A 174 -11.39 29.23 1.84
N ARG A 175 -11.15 29.20 3.15
CA ARG A 175 -12.21 29.19 4.17
C ARG A 175 -12.80 30.60 4.29
N LYS A 176 -14.11 30.76 4.06
CA LYS A 176 -14.79 32.06 4.28
C LYS A 176 -14.54 32.56 5.71
N PRO A 177 -14.23 33.86 5.92
CA PRO A 177 -14.25 34.44 7.25
C PRO A 177 -15.67 34.38 7.84
N LYS A 178 -15.77 34.27 9.17
CA LYS A 178 -17.05 34.46 9.87
C LYS A 178 -17.37 35.95 9.93
N GLU A 179 -18.65 36.29 9.80
CA GLU A 179 -19.14 37.63 10.09
C GLU A 179 -18.91 37.95 11.57
N PHE A 180 -18.44 39.17 11.85
CA PHE A 180 -18.21 39.70 13.18
C PHE A 180 -19.45 40.44 13.65
N GLN A 181 -20.08 39.97 14.74
CA GLN A 181 -21.06 40.76 15.49
C GLN A 181 -20.32 41.51 16.60
N PRO A 182 -20.60 42.81 16.83
CA PRO A 182 -19.99 43.55 17.92
C PRO A 182 -20.60 43.11 19.27
N GLU A 183 -19.85 42.31 20.02
CA GLU A 183 -20.04 42.15 21.46
C GLU A 183 -19.36 43.34 22.18
N ASN A 184 -19.91 43.80 23.31
CA ASN A 184 -19.35 44.96 24.04
C ASN A 184 -17.87 44.72 24.42
N ASP A 185 -17.02 45.71 24.15
CA ASP A 185 -15.55 45.60 24.29
C ASP A 185 -15.09 45.14 25.68
N GLU A 186 -15.81 45.51 26.75
CA GLU A 186 -15.52 45.08 28.12
C GLU A 186 -15.60 43.56 28.31
N ILE A 187 -16.55 42.90 27.64
CA ILE A 187 -16.74 41.45 27.68
C ILE A 187 -15.70 40.75 26.79
N ALA A 188 -15.33 41.36 25.66
CA ALA A 188 -14.25 40.88 24.81
C ALA A 188 -12.89 40.94 25.54
N ALA A 189 -12.62 42.01 26.29
CA ALA A 189 -11.41 42.17 27.08
C ALA A 189 -11.30 41.11 28.19
N LEU A 190 -12.35 40.90 29.00
CA LEU A 190 -12.34 39.91 30.07
C LEU A 190 -12.17 38.47 29.53
N ASN A 191 -12.89 38.12 28.46
CA ASN A 191 -12.73 36.81 27.81
C ASN A 191 -11.36 36.64 27.12
N ALA A 192 -10.70 37.73 26.69
CA ALA A 192 -9.34 37.68 26.19
C ALA A 192 -8.35 37.39 27.33
N VAL A 193 -8.49 38.05 28.49
CA VAL A 193 -7.66 37.81 29.68
C VAL A 193 -7.76 36.36 30.15
N GLU A 194 -8.96 35.82 30.40
CA GLU A 194 -9.13 34.41 30.80
C GLU A 194 -8.53 33.44 29.76
N ARG A 195 -8.66 33.75 28.46
CA ARG A 195 -8.05 32.94 27.39
C ARG A 195 -6.52 33.04 27.37
N THR A 196 -5.94 34.18 27.73
CA THR A 196 -4.48 34.29 27.89
C THR A 196 -3.99 33.55 29.14
N GLU A 197 -4.72 33.61 30.25
CA GLU A 197 -4.39 32.90 31.48
C GLU A 197 -4.50 31.39 31.34
N MET A 198 -5.58 30.86 30.74
CA MET A 198 -5.69 29.43 30.45
C MET A 198 -4.61 28.97 29.46
N LYS A 199 -4.31 29.75 28.42
CA LYS A 199 -3.19 29.45 27.51
C LYS A 199 -1.83 29.51 28.21
N ALA A 200 -1.63 30.41 29.17
CA ALA A 200 -0.42 30.48 29.97
C ALA A 200 -0.31 29.27 30.90
N ALA A 201 -1.39 28.87 31.56
CA ALA A 201 -1.45 27.69 32.42
C ALA A 201 -1.22 26.38 31.64
N ASP A 202 -1.80 26.25 30.44
CA ASP A 202 -1.58 25.07 29.60
C ASP A 202 -0.21 25.08 28.92
N LYS A 203 0.33 26.26 28.54
CA LYS A 203 1.73 26.38 28.09
C LYS A 203 2.72 26.09 29.23
N ALA A 204 2.39 26.44 30.47
CA ALA A 204 3.18 26.08 31.65
C ALA A 204 3.13 24.57 31.92
N LYS A 205 1.94 23.94 31.90
CA LYS A 205 1.79 22.47 32.03
C LYS A 205 2.45 21.72 30.88
N ALA A 206 2.42 22.26 29.66
CA ALA A 206 3.12 21.68 28.51
C ALA A 206 4.65 21.81 28.67
N LYS A 207 5.14 22.95 29.16
CA LYS A 207 6.57 23.13 29.50
C LYS A 207 6.99 22.21 30.65
N ASP A 208 6.17 22.04 31.68
CA ASP A 208 6.45 21.18 32.84
C ASP A 208 6.37 19.68 32.48
N ARG A 209 5.41 19.27 31.64
CA ARG A 209 5.41 17.92 31.04
C ARG A 209 6.64 17.70 30.18
N LYS A 210 6.97 18.62 29.26
CA LYS A 210 8.16 18.50 28.39
C LYS A 210 9.48 18.57 29.16
N ALA A 211 9.51 19.25 30.32
CA ALA A 211 10.65 19.26 31.23
C ALA A 211 10.76 17.94 32.01
N LYS A 212 9.65 17.40 32.54
CA LYS A 212 9.64 16.07 33.18
C LYS A 212 9.92 14.93 32.20
N GLU A 213 9.47 15.06 30.96
CA GLU A 213 9.76 14.14 29.85
C GLU A 213 11.25 14.21 29.46
N LYS A 214 11.83 15.41 29.31
CA LYS A 214 13.28 15.57 29.12
C LYS A 214 14.11 15.07 30.33
N ALA A 215 13.60 15.22 31.56
CA ALA A 215 14.25 14.70 32.76
C ALA A 215 14.17 13.16 32.84
N LEU A 216 13.02 12.56 32.55
CA LEU A 216 12.85 11.11 32.47
C LEU A 216 13.69 10.49 31.34
N LEU A 217 13.84 11.16 30.19
CA LEU A 217 14.79 10.73 29.17
C LEU A 217 16.24 10.86 29.63
N LYS A 218 16.60 11.85 30.47
CA LYS A 218 17.97 11.92 31.02
C LYS A 218 18.24 10.84 32.07
N ASP A 219 17.29 10.53 32.96
CA ASP A 219 17.41 9.45 33.95
C ASP A 219 17.34 8.04 33.32
N ALA A 220 16.65 7.86 32.18
CA ALA A 220 16.42 6.54 31.57
C ALA A 220 17.49 6.11 30.56
N PHE A 221 18.33 7.03 30.06
CA PHE A 221 19.36 6.76 29.05
C PHE A 221 20.80 6.95 29.54
N SER A 222 21.02 7.23 30.83
CA SER A 222 22.36 7.42 31.42
C SER A 222 23.18 6.11 31.59
N SER A 223 23.00 5.15 30.69
CA SER A 223 23.77 3.91 30.59
C SER A 223 24.67 3.86 29.35
N ASP A 224 24.34 4.63 28.31
CA ASP A 224 25.30 4.97 27.26
C ASP A 224 26.12 6.18 27.76
N THR A 225 27.43 6.14 27.56
CA THR A 225 28.37 7.10 28.15
C THR A 225 28.22 8.49 27.53
N GLU A 226 27.64 9.45 28.27
CA GLU A 226 27.90 10.88 28.05
C GLU A 226 29.42 11.09 28.18
N ALA A 227 30.07 11.56 27.10
CA ALA A 227 31.51 11.79 27.07
C ALA A 227 31.92 12.84 28.12
N SER A 228 33.14 12.74 28.66
CA SER A 228 33.65 13.72 29.63
C SER A 228 33.73 15.11 28.99
N GLU A 229 33.53 16.17 29.77
CA GLU A 229 33.72 17.56 29.33
C GLU A 229 35.15 17.75 28.78
N GLU A 230 36.14 17.08 29.39
CA GLU A 230 37.54 16.98 28.95
C GLU A 230 37.72 16.26 27.59
N GLU A 231 36.85 15.30 27.26
CA GLU A 231 36.90 14.54 26.00
C GLU A 231 36.32 15.36 24.83
N LEU A 232 35.28 16.16 25.10
CA LEU A 232 34.73 17.12 24.14
C LEU A 232 35.71 18.27 23.85
N GLU A 233 36.42 18.77 24.85
CA GLU A 233 37.50 19.75 24.66
C GLU A 233 38.66 19.17 23.82
N ALA A 234 39.13 17.96 24.13
CA ALA A 234 40.16 17.29 23.33
C ALA A 234 39.73 17.03 21.87
N ARG A 235 38.43 16.83 21.62
CA ARG A 235 37.84 16.70 20.29
C ARG A 235 37.77 18.05 19.56
N ARG A 236 37.51 19.15 20.27
CA ARG A 236 37.55 20.53 19.74
C ARG A 236 38.95 20.89 19.25
N GLU A 237 39.99 20.56 20.02
CA GLU A 237 41.38 20.81 19.62
C GLU A 237 41.75 20.03 18.34
N LYS A 238 41.40 18.74 18.26
CA LYS A 238 41.67 17.91 17.07
C LYS A 238 40.97 18.44 15.81
N LEU A 239 39.68 18.77 15.90
CA LEU A 239 38.93 19.32 14.76
C LEU A 239 39.44 20.72 14.36
N LYS A 240 39.85 21.56 15.32
CA LYS A 240 40.49 22.86 15.05
C LYS A 240 41.81 22.71 14.29
N ILE A 241 42.64 21.71 14.64
CA ILE A 241 43.88 21.38 13.91
C ILE A 241 43.55 20.96 12.47
N LEU A 242 42.54 20.09 12.29
CA LEU A 242 42.13 19.60 10.98
C LEU A 242 41.60 20.72 10.06
N ILE A 243 40.78 21.62 10.60
CA ILE A 243 40.26 22.80 9.87
C ILE A 243 41.39 23.73 9.43
N LYS A 244 42.39 23.99 10.29
CA LYS A 244 43.57 24.79 9.91
C LYS A 244 44.34 24.14 8.78
N LEU A 245 44.68 22.86 8.92
CA LEU A 245 45.45 22.10 7.92
C LEU A 245 44.72 22.03 6.57
N GLY A 246 43.39 21.88 6.58
CA GLY A 246 42.55 21.90 5.38
C GLY A 246 42.49 23.28 4.72
N LYS A 247 42.27 24.36 5.49
CA LYS A 247 42.26 25.73 4.94
C LYS A 247 43.63 26.21 4.45
N GLU A 248 44.72 25.78 5.08
CA GLU A 248 46.10 26.08 4.64
C GLU A 248 46.46 25.42 3.30
N ARG A 249 45.95 24.20 3.05
CA ARG A 249 46.23 23.44 1.82
C ARG A 249 45.18 23.61 0.72
N GLY A 250 43.97 24.05 1.05
CA GLY A 250 42.79 24.02 0.18
C GLY A 250 42.15 22.64 0.03
N PHE A 251 42.81 21.58 0.51
CA PHE A 251 42.34 20.20 0.46
C PHE A 251 42.74 19.40 1.69
N LEU A 252 42.07 18.27 1.90
CA LEU A 252 42.39 17.31 2.96
C LEU A 252 42.12 15.86 2.51
N THR A 253 42.85 14.87 3.03
CA THR A 253 42.69 13.47 2.60
C THR A 253 41.84 12.63 3.57
N TYR A 254 41.13 11.62 3.07
CA TYR A 254 40.34 10.70 3.91
C TYR A 254 41.17 10.04 5.04
N ALA A 255 42.45 9.74 4.78
CA ALA A 255 43.37 9.23 5.79
C ALA A 255 43.62 10.25 6.92
N GLU A 256 43.85 11.53 6.57
CA GLU A 256 44.04 12.59 7.56
C GLU A 256 42.76 12.87 8.38
N ILE A 257 41.56 12.71 7.80
CA ILE A 257 40.32 12.74 8.59
C ILE A 257 40.31 11.62 9.61
N ASN A 258 40.54 10.38 9.16
CA ASN A 258 40.44 9.18 9.99
C ASN A 258 41.51 9.14 11.11
N ASP A 259 42.75 9.55 10.83
CA ASP A 259 43.84 9.59 11.81
C ASP A 259 43.65 10.66 12.91
N HIS A 260 42.87 11.72 12.62
CA HIS A 260 42.55 12.78 13.58
C HIS A 260 41.20 12.59 14.29
N LEU A 261 40.33 11.71 13.81
CA LEU A 261 39.03 11.40 14.42
C LEU A 261 39.18 10.37 15.57
N PRO A 262 38.42 10.46 16.68
CA PRO A 262 38.44 9.43 17.72
C PRO A 262 37.86 8.09 17.23
N GLU A 263 38.45 6.97 17.66
CA GLU A 263 37.99 5.60 17.36
C GLU A 263 36.52 5.31 17.76
N ASN A 264 35.95 6.14 18.65
CA ASN A 264 34.54 6.07 19.05
C ASN A 264 33.55 6.49 17.95
N ILE A 265 33.99 7.17 16.87
CA ILE A 265 33.12 7.64 15.78
C ILE A 265 33.17 6.64 14.62
N ILE A 266 32.56 5.48 14.83
CA ILE A 266 32.52 4.35 13.88
C ILE A 266 31.41 4.53 12.83
N ASP A 267 30.48 5.46 13.05
CA ASP A 267 29.31 5.68 12.21
C ASP A 267 29.65 6.45 10.91
N PRO A 268 29.50 5.84 9.72
CA PRO A 268 29.88 6.50 8.45
C PRO A 268 29.00 7.72 8.13
N GLU A 269 27.72 7.74 8.53
CA GLU A 269 26.86 8.93 8.38
C GLU A 269 27.44 10.16 9.11
N ALA A 270 28.08 9.97 10.27
CA ALA A 270 28.68 11.07 11.02
C ALA A 270 29.96 11.59 10.35
N ILE A 271 30.72 10.69 9.71
CA ILE A 271 31.89 11.05 8.89
C ILE A 271 31.45 11.78 7.63
N GLU A 272 30.39 11.33 6.95
CA GLU A 272 29.80 12.00 5.79
C GLU A 272 29.25 13.39 6.15
N GLY A 273 28.59 13.54 7.30
CA GLY A 273 28.17 14.84 7.83
C GLY A 273 29.35 15.80 8.08
N ILE A 274 30.45 15.30 8.65
CA ILE A 274 31.70 16.06 8.83
C ILE A 274 32.29 16.47 7.47
N ILE A 275 32.35 15.55 6.50
CA ILE A 275 32.80 15.82 5.11
C ILE A 275 31.92 16.89 4.45
N GLY A 276 30.60 16.85 4.66
CA GLY A 276 29.67 17.90 4.25
C GLY A 276 30.04 19.27 4.81
N THR A 277 30.29 19.37 6.13
CA THR A 277 30.69 20.65 6.75
C THR A 277 32.05 21.15 6.23
N PHE A 278 32.99 20.28 5.88
CA PHE A 278 34.27 20.68 5.29
C PHE A 278 34.12 21.20 3.85
N ASN A 279 33.28 20.58 3.03
CA ASN A 279 32.94 21.09 1.70
C ASN A 279 32.19 22.45 1.79
N ASP A 280 31.24 22.61 2.72
CA ASP A 280 30.57 23.90 3.00
C ASP A 280 31.55 24.99 3.47
N MET A 281 32.64 24.59 4.15
CA MET A 281 33.76 25.47 4.55
C MET A 281 34.81 25.70 3.45
N GLY A 282 34.63 25.14 2.25
CA GLY A 282 35.53 25.30 1.10
C GLY A 282 36.79 24.43 1.13
N ILE A 283 36.84 23.37 1.95
CA ILE A 283 37.94 22.41 2.02
C ILE A 283 37.56 21.18 1.19
N ALA A 284 38.20 20.98 0.03
CA ALA A 284 37.93 19.84 -0.84
C ALA A 284 38.55 18.54 -0.28
N ILE A 285 37.85 17.42 -0.37
CA ILE A 285 38.28 16.14 0.23
C ILE A 285 38.55 15.09 -0.85
N TYR A 286 39.74 14.48 -0.79
CA TYR A 286 40.23 13.51 -1.78
C TYR A 286 40.70 12.21 -1.14
N GLU A 287 40.57 11.09 -1.87
CA GLU A 287 41.10 9.79 -1.44
C GLU A 287 42.64 9.75 -1.43
N GLN A 288 43.26 10.42 -2.40
CA GLN A 288 44.71 10.60 -2.52
C GLN A 288 45.02 12.09 -2.76
N ALA A 289 46.17 12.57 -2.31
CA ALA A 289 46.52 13.98 -2.45
C ALA A 289 46.57 14.40 -3.94
N PRO A 290 45.85 15.46 -4.36
CA PRO A 290 45.85 15.94 -5.75
C PRO A 290 47.21 16.48 -6.17
N ASP A 291 47.48 16.47 -7.48
CA ASP A 291 48.68 17.06 -8.05
C ASP A 291 48.58 18.60 -8.06
N ALA A 292 49.73 19.28 -8.07
CA ALA A 292 49.83 20.73 -8.00
C ALA A 292 49.11 21.43 -9.18
N GLU A 293 49.03 20.79 -10.34
CA GLU A 293 48.28 21.33 -11.49
C GLU A 293 46.77 21.28 -11.26
N THR A 294 46.24 20.22 -10.64
CA THR A 294 44.79 20.12 -10.35
C THR A 294 44.33 21.09 -9.25
N LEU A 295 45.16 21.33 -8.23
CA LEU A 295 44.91 22.32 -7.17
C LEU A 295 44.85 23.76 -7.74
N LEU A 296 45.62 24.04 -8.79
CA LEU A 296 45.59 25.34 -9.50
C LEU A 296 44.40 25.50 -10.47
N LEU A 297 43.68 24.44 -10.78
CA LEU A 297 42.47 24.47 -11.63
C LEU A 297 41.17 24.55 -10.81
N SER A 298 41.18 24.13 -9.55
CA SER A 298 40.05 24.28 -8.63
C SER A 298 39.92 25.73 -8.14
N ASP A 299 38.74 26.34 -8.29
CA ASP A 299 38.40 27.72 -7.87
C ASP A 299 38.28 27.90 -6.34
N SER A 300 38.74 26.90 -5.57
CA SER A 300 38.81 26.89 -4.11
C SER A 300 39.96 27.76 -3.61
N VAL A 301 39.71 29.08 -3.52
CA VAL A 301 40.68 30.06 -3.02
C VAL A 301 41.10 29.71 -1.59
N ALA A 302 42.37 29.35 -1.40
CA ALA A 302 42.96 29.08 -0.09
C ALA A 302 42.97 30.34 0.80
N THR A 303 41.97 30.47 1.66
CA THR A 303 41.85 31.57 2.63
C THR A 303 42.57 31.24 3.93
N VAL A 304 43.60 32.02 4.27
CA VAL A 304 44.27 31.96 5.58
C VAL A 304 43.32 32.52 6.64
N ALA A 305 42.53 31.63 7.25
CA ALA A 305 41.61 31.98 8.33
C ALA A 305 42.35 32.48 9.58
N SER A 306 41.73 33.38 10.33
CA SER A 306 42.22 33.75 11.67
C SER A 306 41.99 32.62 12.67
N ASP A 307 42.71 32.63 13.79
CA ASP A 307 42.51 31.62 14.84
C ASP A 307 41.07 31.63 15.39
N ASP A 308 40.51 32.83 15.59
CA ASP A 308 39.12 33.07 15.99
C ASP A 308 38.10 32.46 15.00
N GLU A 309 38.37 32.55 13.70
CA GLU A 309 37.51 31.98 12.64
C GLU A 309 37.61 30.45 12.61
N ALA A 310 38.81 29.90 12.83
CA ALA A 310 39.00 28.46 12.99
C ALA A 310 38.35 27.91 14.28
N GLU A 311 38.32 28.69 15.37
CA GLU A 311 37.58 28.33 16.60
C GLU A 311 36.07 28.38 16.40
N ALA A 312 35.54 29.43 15.77
CA ALA A 312 34.12 29.54 15.47
C ALA A 312 33.65 28.42 14.52
N ALA A 313 34.47 28.06 13.53
CA ALA A 313 34.23 26.93 12.64
C ALA A 313 34.27 25.57 13.37
N ALA A 314 35.25 25.35 14.25
CA ALA A 314 35.35 24.14 15.06
C ALA A 314 34.19 24.01 16.07
N GLU A 315 33.75 25.12 16.67
CA GLU A 315 32.58 25.14 17.55
C GLU A 315 31.28 24.89 16.78
N ALA A 316 31.13 25.44 15.57
CA ALA A 316 30.00 25.15 14.70
C ALA A 316 29.95 23.66 14.32
N ALA A 317 31.06 23.10 13.83
CA ALA A 317 31.17 21.71 13.42
C ALA A 317 31.06 20.70 14.58
N LEU A 318 31.41 21.08 15.81
CA LEU A 318 31.07 20.29 17.00
C LEU A 318 29.59 20.44 17.37
N SER A 319 29.04 21.65 17.33
CA SER A 319 27.64 21.89 17.73
C SER A 319 26.64 21.13 16.87
N THR A 320 26.95 20.87 15.60
CA THR A 320 26.18 19.95 14.74
C THR A 320 26.37 18.51 15.20
N VAL A 321 27.60 18.00 15.20
CA VAL A 321 27.86 16.57 15.45
C VAL A 321 27.51 16.12 16.89
N ASP A 322 27.59 16.99 17.90
CA ASP A 322 27.10 16.69 19.26
C ASP A 322 25.58 16.86 19.41
N SER A 323 24.93 17.67 18.56
CA SER A 323 23.46 17.63 18.44
C SER A 323 22.96 16.38 17.71
N ASP A 324 23.85 15.74 16.93
CA ASP A 324 23.58 14.55 16.14
C ASP A 324 24.16 13.25 16.74
N PHE A 325 24.89 13.32 17.86
CA PHE A 325 25.34 12.15 18.63
C PHE A 325 24.13 11.45 19.28
N GLY A 326 23.59 10.45 18.57
CA GLY A 326 22.32 9.81 18.88
C GLY A 326 21.12 10.34 18.09
N ARG A 327 21.31 11.14 17.03
CA ARG A 327 20.26 11.58 16.10
C ARG A 327 20.58 11.19 14.65
N THR A 328 20.78 9.88 14.46
CA THR A 328 20.99 9.24 13.17
C THR A 328 19.93 9.67 12.16
N THR A 329 20.36 9.96 10.93
CA THR A 329 19.47 10.33 9.82
C THR A 329 18.72 9.12 9.27
N ASP A 330 19.32 7.93 9.35
CA ASP A 330 18.67 6.67 8.99
C ASP A 330 17.45 6.35 9.90
N PRO A 331 16.23 6.22 9.31
CA PRO A 331 15.04 5.82 10.05
C PRO A 331 15.08 4.36 10.53
N VAL A 332 15.88 3.46 9.90
CA VAL A 332 16.04 2.08 10.37
C VAL A 332 16.71 2.08 11.74
N ARG A 333 17.83 2.78 11.91
CA ARG A 333 18.56 2.88 13.18
C ARG A 333 17.76 3.61 14.25
N MET A 334 16.97 4.62 13.89
CA MET A 334 15.97 5.21 14.80
C MET A 334 14.96 4.16 15.31
N TYR A 335 14.34 3.40 14.41
CA TYR A 335 13.35 2.36 14.73
C TYR A 335 13.94 1.20 15.55
N MET A 336 15.15 0.75 15.20
CA MET A 336 15.87 -0.31 15.93
C MET A 336 16.11 0.09 17.40
N ARG A 337 16.44 1.37 17.66
CA ARG A 337 16.62 1.89 19.02
C ARG A 337 15.29 2.01 19.77
N GLU A 338 14.23 2.54 19.16
CA GLU A 338 12.92 2.66 19.81
C GLU A 338 12.37 1.28 20.20
N MET A 339 12.40 0.32 19.27
CA MET A 339 12.11 -1.09 19.56
C MET A 339 13.04 -1.69 20.63
N GLY A 340 14.32 -1.33 20.60
CA GLY A 340 15.35 -1.80 21.53
C GLY A 340 14.96 -1.59 23.00
N SER A 341 14.22 -0.53 23.31
CA SER A 341 13.75 -0.18 24.66
C SER A 341 12.72 -1.13 25.27
N VAL A 342 12.03 -1.94 24.46
CA VAL A 342 10.98 -2.86 24.93
C VAL A 342 11.60 -4.21 25.29
N GLU A 343 11.33 -4.76 26.48
CA GLU A 343 11.83 -6.07 26.89
C GLU A 343 11.22 -7.23 26.07
N LEU A 344 11.87 -8.40 26.06
CA LEU A 344 11.33 -9.60 25.42
C LEU A 344 10.36 -10.32 26.37
N LEU A 345 9.22 -10.75 25.85
CA LEU A 345 8.16 -11.40 26.62
C LEU A 345 8.46 -12.89 26.87
N THR A 346 8.14 -13.39 28.06
CA THR A 346 8.17 -14.84 28.36
C THR A 346 6.89 -15.53 27.90
N ARG A 347 6.90 -16.86 27.71
CA ARG A 347 5.69 -17.65 27.39
C ARG A 347 4.55 -17.47 28.42
N GLU A 348 4.89 -17.21 29.68
CA GLU A 348 3.91 -16.94 30.73
C GLU A 348 3.30 -15.53 30.54
N GLY A 349 4.12 -14.55 30.17
CA GLY A 349 3.66 -13.22 29.76
C GLY A 349 2.79 -13.23 28.51
N GLU A 350 3.10 -14.04 27.48
CA GLU A 350 2.23 -14.24 26.30
C GLU A 350 0.82 -14.66 26.73
N ILE A 351 0.73 -15.61 27.66
CA ILE A 351 -0.54 -16.15 28.18
C ILE A 351 -1.26 -15.13 29.09
N GLU A 352 -0.54 -14.34 29.88
CA GLU A 352 -1.14 -13.30 30.71
C GLU A 352 -1.73 -12.16 29.85
N ILE A 353 -0.99 -11.69 28.84
CA ILE A 353 -1.47 -10.68 27.91
C ILE A 353 -2.68 -11.20 27.11
N ALA A 354 -2.64 -12.45 26.62
CA ALA A 354 -3.78 -13.05 25.94
C ALA A 354 -5.03 -13.15 26.83
N LYS A 355 -4.87 -13.50 28.11
CA LYS A 355 -5.96 -13.44 29.10
C LYS A 355 -6.46 -12.01 29.29
N ARG A 356 -5.58 -11.01 29.40
CA ARG A 356 -5.97 -9.58 29.50
C ARG A 356 -6.74 -9.07 28.27
N ILE A 357 -6.51 -9.66 27.09
CA ILE A 357 -7.29 -9.40 25.86
C ILE A 357 -8.68 -10.06 25.94
N GLU A 358 -8.77 -11.36 26.28
CA GLU A 358 -10.06 -12.06 26.47
C GLU A 358 -10.95 -11.32 27.50
N ASP A 359 -10.35 -10.92 28.61
CA ASP A 359 -10.98 -10.14 29.67
C ASP A 359 -11.58 -8.81 29.17
N GLY A 360 -10.83 -8.06 28.35
CA GLY A 360 -11.29 -6.78 27.80
C GLY A 360 -12.43 -6.95 26.78
N LEU A 361 -12.39 -8.03 25.99
CA LEU A 361 -13.50 -8.41 25.10
C LEU A 361 -14.74 -8.86 25.89
N LYS A 362 -14.55 -9.57 27.00
CA LYS A 362 -15.61 -9.97 27.93
C LYS A 362 -16.27 -8.75 28.61
N ASP A 363 -15.46 -7.79 29.07
CA ASP A 363 -15.92 -6.50 29.59
C ASP A 363 -16.74 -5.72 28.54
N MET A 364 -16.35 -5.77 27.26
CA MET A 364 -17.11 -5.19 26.14
C MET A 364 -18.43 -5.93 25.88
N ILE A 365 -18.44 -7.27 25.79
CA ILE A 365 -19.66 -8.05 25.55
C ILE A 365 -20.67 -7.86 26.69
N GLN A 366 -20.21 -7.80 27.95
CA GLN A 366 -21.07 -7.51 29.10
C GLN A 366 -21.62 -6.06 29.10
N ALA A 367 -20.93 -5.11 28.47
CA ALA A 367 -21.48 -3.77 28.25
C ALA A 367 -22.50 -3.76 27.08
N ILE A 368 -22.24 -4.50 25.99
CA ILE A 368 -23.16 -4.63 24.86
C ILE A 368 -24.47 -5.32 25.29
N SER A 369 -24.40 -6.39 26.09
CA SER A 369 -25.57 -7.11 26.62
C SER A 369 -26.40 -6.28 27.61
N ALA A 370 -25.85 -5.19 28.16
CA ALA A 370 -26.57 -4.31 29.07
C ALA A 370 -27.56 -3.37 28.35
N CYS A 371 -27.45 -3.19 27.02
CA CYS A 371 -28.36 -2.33 26.25
C CYS A 371 -29.45 -3.17 25.54
N PRO A 372 -30.75 -2.84 25.67
CA PRO A 372 -31.81 -3.55 24.95
C PRO A 372 -31.75 -3.42 23.41
N MET A 373 -31.23 -2.29 22.91
CA MET A 373 -31.18 -2.00 21.46
C MET A 373 -30.15 -2.86 20.72
N THR A 374 -28.99 -3.13 21.32
CA THR A 374 -27.98 -4.04 20.76
C THR A 374 -28.44 -5.49 20.79
N ILE A 375 -29.16 -5.93 21.83
CA ILE A 375 -29.80 -7.26 21.84
C ILE A 375 -30.83 -7.36 20.70
N ALA A 376 -31.63 -6.32 20.47
CA ALA A 376 -32.56 -6.29 19.34
C ALA A 376 -31.83 -6.36 17.99
N GLU A 377 -30.71 -5.66 17.82
CA GLU A 377 -29.88 -5.75 16.61
C GLU A 377 -29.34 -7.18 16.40
N ILE A 378 -28.81 -7.83 17.44
CA ILE A 378 -28.36 -9.23 17.42
C ILE A 378 -29.51 -10.18 17.02
N LEU A 379 -30.71 -9.99 17.59
CA LEU A 379 -31.87 -10.81 17.23
C LEU A 379 -32.28 -10.62 15.76
N THR A 380 -32.27 -9.38 15.23
CA THR A 380 -32.52 -9.17 13.79
C THR A 380 -31.44 -9.74 12.88
N ALA A 381 -30.22 -9.99 13.38
CA ALA A 381 -29.19 -10.72 12.65
C ALA A 381 -29.43 -12.24 12.72
N ALA A 382 -29.89 -12.77 13.85
CA ALA A 382 -30.30 -14.17 13.99
C ALA A 382 -31.50 -14.53 13.09
N ASP A 383 -32.52 -13.65 12.99
CA ASP A 383 -33.65 -13.82 12.07
C ASP A 383 -33.18 -13.91 10.60
N LYS A 384 -32.11 -13.18 10.23
CA LYS A 384 -31.52 -13.23 8.89
C LYS A 384 -30.72 -14.48 8.60
N ILE A 385 -30.03 -15.03 9.61
CA ILE A 385 -29.40 -16.35 9.52
C ILE A 385 -30.48 -17.44 9.38
N ALA A 386 -31.61 -17.31 10.08
CA ALA A 386 -32.75 -18.24 9.96
C ALA A 386 -33.42 -18.17 8.58
N ASN A 387 -33.44 -17.00 7.94
CA ASN A 387 -33.94 -16.78 6.58
C ASN A 387 -32.91 -17.10 5.46
N ASP A 388 -31.68 -17.51 5.81
CA ASP A 388 -30.55 -17.70 4.89
C ASP A 388 -30.17 -16.43 4.07
N GLU A 389 -30.43 -15.23 4.61
CA GLU A 389 -29.93 -13.96 4.07
C GLU A 389 -28.43 -13.74 4.31
N ILE A 390 -27.89 -14.28 5.41
CA ILE A 390 -26.51 -14.05 5.89
C ILE A 390 -25.93 -15.38 6.40
N LYS A 391 -24.65 -15.66 6.08
CA LYS A 391 -23.95 -16.85 6.59
C LYS A 391 -23.58 -16.70 8.06
N ILE A 392 -23.64 -17.80 8.83
CA ILE A 392 -23.36 -17.78 10.27
C ILE A 392 -21.92 -17.30 10.60
N ASP A 393 -20.91 -17.67 9.79
CA ASP A 393 -19.49 -17.31 9.94
C ASP A 393 -19.23 -15.78 9.97
N GLU A 394 -20.07 -15.00 9.27
CA GLU A 394 -19.96 -13.54 9.26
C GLU A 394 -20.26 -12.91 10.64
N ILE A 395 -20.94 -13.66 11.52
CA ILE A 395 -21.46 -13.19 12.82
C ILE A 395 -20.89 -13.98 14.00
N VAL A 396 -20.79 -15.31 13.89
CA VAL A 396 -20.33 -16.22 14.95
C VAL A 396 -19.15 -17.06 14.45
N ASP A 397 -17.98 -16.81 15.02
CA ASP A 397 -16.69 -17.46 14.73
C ASP A 397 -16.51 -18.74 15.59
N GLY A 398 -17.37 -18.95 16.59
CA GLY A 398 -17.44 -20.20 17.37
C GLY A 398 -18.38 -20.14 18.57
N LEU A 399 -18.61 -21.30 19.19
CA LEU A 399 -19.35 -21.39 20.46
C LEU A 399 -18.38 -21.77 21.58
N VAL A 400 -18.47 -21.09 22.72
CA VAL A 400 -17.69 -21.41 23.90
C VAL A 400 -18.45 -22.48 24.69
N ASN A 401 -18.01 -23.74 24.60
CA ASN A 401 -18.52 -24.81 25.45
C ASN A 401 -18.00 -24.61 26.87
N LEU A 402 -18.76 -23.93 27.73
CA LEU A 402 -18.42 -23.71 29.14
C LEU A 402 -18.26 -25.01 29.97
N ASN A 403 -18.56 -26.18 29.40
CA ASN A 403 -18.64 -27.46 30.10
C ASN A 403 -17.57 -28.48 29.72
N GLU A 404 -16.62 -28.13 28.83
CA GLU A 404 -15.50 -29.01 28.46
C GLU A 404 -14.16 -28.42 28.93
N GLY A 405 -13.69 -28.93 30.08
CA GLY A 405 -12.35 -28.68 30.61
C GLY A 405 -11.28 -29.65 30.08
N GLU A 406 -11.63 -30.49 29.11
CA GLU A 406 -10.72 -31.41 28.43
C GLU A 406 -10.47 -30.92 26.99
N PRO A 407 -9.26 -31.07 26.44
CA PRO A 407 -8.97 -30.67 25.07
C PRO A 407 -9.63 -31.64 24.10
N ALA A 408 -10.68 -31.19 23.40
CA ALA A 408 -11.16 -31.86 22.20
C ALA A 408 -9.96 -32.07 21.25
N ALA A 409 -9.83 -33.29 20.72
CA ALA A 409 -8.64 -33.72 19.99
C ALA A 409 -8.33 -32.78 18.81
N PRO A 410 -7.04 -32.42 18.57
CA PRO A 410 -6.69 -31.44 17.56
C PRO A 410 -7.15 -31.92 16.16
N PRO A 411 -7.92 -31.10 15.41
CA PRO A 411 -8.26 -31.44 14.03
C PRO A 411 -6.97 -31.45 13.20
N VAL A 412 -6.70 -32.61 12.59
CA VAL A 412 -5.66 -32.94 11.60
C VAL A 412 -4.33 -32.19 11.76
N ALA A 413 -3.33 -32.88 12.31
CA ALA A 413 -1.97 -32.36 12.34
C ALA A 413 -1.38 -32.25 10.92
N ILE A 414 -0.96 -31.04 10.54
CA ILE A 414 0.08 -30.86 9.52
C ILE A 414 1.37 -31.47 10.10
N PRO A 415 2.06 -32.40 9.40
CA PRO A 415 3.25 -33.06 9.90
C PRO A 415 4.51 -32.19 9.76
N VAL A 416 4.54 -31.06 10.47
CA VAL A 416 5.78 -30.30 10.69
C VAL A 416 6.67 -31.05 11.68
N SER A 417 7.47 -31.97 11.14
CA SER A 417 8.47 -32.76 11.87
C SER A 417 9.60 -31.86 12.35
N ALA A 418 9.48 -31.32 13.56
CA ALA A 418 10.59 -30.63 14.22
C ALA A 418 11.55 -31.66 14.83
N SER A 419 12.73 -31.80 14.23
CA SER A 419 13.91 -32.43 14.84
C SER A 419 15.06 -31.43 14.79
N ASP A 420 15.56 -31.01 15.95
CA ASP A 420 16.83 -30.30 16.03
C ASP A 420 17.96 -31.27 15.62
N ASP A 421 18.78 -30.86 14.66
CA ASP A 421 20.22 -31.12 14.64
C ASP A 421 20.87 -29.89 13.97
N ASP A 422 21.96 -29.38 14.53
CA ASP A 422 22.73 -28.25 14.01
C ASP A 422 23.78 -28.73 12.96
N GLU A 423 24.44 -27.77 12.31
CA GLU A 423 25.59 -27.91 11.39
C GLU A 423 25.28 -28.22 9.90
N ASP A 424 25.37 -27.16 9.08
CA ASP A 424 25.77 -27.08 7.66
C ASP A 424 25.05 -27.91 6.55
N GLU A 425 24.12 -27.28 5.80
CA GLU A 425 24.15 -27.22 4.31
C GLU A 425 23.14 -26.21 3.71
N GLU A 426 23.51 -25.50 2.63
CA GLU A 426 22.65 -24.51 1.94
C GLU A 426 21.71 -25.13 0.87
N SER A 427 20.86 -26.09 1.23
CA SER A 427 19.83 -26.62 0.30
C SER A 427 18.63 -27.30 0.96
N ASP A 428 17.48 -27.23 0.27
CA ASP A 428 16.29 -28.08 0.41
C ASP A 428 15.44 -28.06 1.72
N GLU A 429 14.87 -26.90 2.07
CA GLU A 429 13.60 -26.82 2.85
C GLU A 429 12.51 -25.94 2.15
N GLU A 430 12.13 -26.28 0.92
CA GLU A 430 10.93 -25.71 0.26
C GLU A 430 10.07 -26.79 -0.45
N ASN A 431 9.89 -27.97 0.14
CA ASN A 431 8.96 -28.99 -0.39
C ASN A 431 8.08 -29.56 0.75
N ALA A 432 6.88 -28.99 0.89
CA ALA A 432 5.80 -29.51 1.73
C ALA A 432 4.45 -29.16 1.09
N ASP A 433 4.16 -29.85 -0.02
CA ASP A 433 2.85 -30.07 -0.66
C ASP A 433 1.79 -28.94 -0.53
N GLU A 434 1.92 -27.91 -1.39
CA GLU A 434 0.83 -26.97 -1.72
C GLU A 434 0.21 -27.36 -3.08
N GLU A 435 -0.71 -28.33 -3.07
CA GLU A 435 -1.61 -28.63 -4.20
C GLU A 435 -3.00 -27.99 -3.96
N ASP A 436 -3.44 -27.19 -4.94
CA ASP A 436 -4.82 -26.70 -5.17
C ASP A 436 -5.62 -26.07 -4.00
N GLU A 437 -5.35 -24.78 -3.69
CA GLU A 437 -6.42 -23.84 -3.28
C GLU A 437 -6.49 -22.63 -4.24
N GLU A 438 -7.69 -22.36 -4.80
CA GLU A 438 -7.90 -21.24 -5.74
C GLU A 438 -8.00 -19.88 -5.02
N ASP A 439 -7.27 -18.88 -5.54
CA ASP A 439 -7.16 -17.52 -5.00
C ASP A 439 -8.51 -16.78 -4.97
N SER A 440 -9.10 -16.69 -3.76
CA SER A 440 -10.31 -15.91 -3.48
C SER A 440 -10.10 -15.00 -2.26
N SER A 441 -9.85 -13.71 -2.51
CA SER A 441 -9.61 -12.70 -1.45
C SER A 441 -10.87 -12.42 -0.61
N GLY A 442 -11.11 -13.30 0.38
CA GLY A 442 -12.35 -13.37 1.17
C GLY A 442 -12.19 -13.36 2.70
N ASN A 443 -11.20 -12.66 3.26
CA ASN A 443 -11.10 -12.34 4.70
C ASN A 443 -11.31 -13.55 5.66
N GLY A 444 -10.50 -14.62 5.50
CA GLY A 444 -10.72 -15.91 6.15
C GLY A 444 -10.96 -15.92 7.67
N GLY A 445 -12.18 -16.30 8.06
CA GLY A 445 -12.47 -17.15 9.22
C GLY A 445 -12.87 -18.55 8.74
N ALA A 446 -13.88 -18.61 7.86
CA ALA A 446 -14.48 -19.80 7.23
C ALA A 446 -13.56 -20.94 6.78
N ALA A 447 -12.32 -20.68 6.36
CA ALA A 447 -11.45 -21.68 5.69
C ALA A 447 -11.11 -22.91 6.56
N SER A 448 -11.31 -22.85 7.88
CA SER A 448 -11.09 -23.99 8.79
C SER A 448 -12.33 -24.87 9.03
N PHE A 449 -13.52 -24.50 8.53
CA PHE A 449 -14.78 -25.16 8.88
C PHE A 449 -15.41 -25.89 7.70
N SER A 450 -15.56 -27.21 7.83
CA SER A 450 -16.30 -28.00 6.84
C SER A 450 -17.77 -27.57 6.76
N ALA A 451 -18.40 -27.74 5.60
CA ALA A 451 -19.80 -27.33 5.39
C ALA A 451 -20.76 -27.91 6.45
N ALA A 452 -20.57 -29.18 6.83
CA ALA A 452 -21.36 -29.83 7.89
C ALA A 452 -21.14 -29.21 9.28
N GLN A 453 -19.93 -28.70 9.56
CA GLN A 453 -19.62 -28.01 10.82
C GLN A 453 -20.20 -26.59 10.85
N LEU A 454 -20.31 -25.91 9.71
CA LEU A 454 -21.04 -24.65 9.58
C LEU A 454 -22.56 -24.84 9.77
N GLU A 455 -23.13 -25.94 9.29
CA GLU A 455 -24.53 -26.31 9.55
C GLU A 455 -24.78 -26.60 11.04
N GLN A 456 -23.88 -27.35 11.70
CA GLN A 456 -23.95 -27.58 13.16
C GLN A 456 -23.86 -26.26 13.95
N LEU A 457 -22.87 -25.41 13.63
CA LEU A 457 -22.68 -24.11 14.28
C LEU A 457 -23.89 -23.18 14.06
N LYS A 458 -24.54 -23.24 12.89
CA LYS A 458 -25.82 -22.54 12.62
C LYS A 458 -26.93 -23.04 13.55
N LEU A 459 -27.12 -24.35 13.68
CA LEU A 459 -28.17 -24.93 14.55
C LEU A 459 -27.96 -24.58 16.02
N ASP A 460 -26.77 -24.86 16.56
CA ASP A 460 -26.45 -24.61 17.98
C ASP A 460 -26.52 -23.11 18.33
N SER A 461 -26.19 -22.23 17.38
CA SER A 461 -26.34 -20.77 17.55
C SER A 461 -27.80 -20.33 17.52
N LEU A 462 -28.63 -20.90 16.63
CA LEU A 462 -30.06 -20.59 16.56
C LEU A 462 -30.81 -21.03 17.82
N ASP A 463 -30.45 -22.16 18.44
CA ASP A 463 -31.02 -22.58 19.72
C ASP A 463 -30.67 -21.58 20.85
N LYS A 464 -29.41 -21.10 20.91
CA LYS A 464 -29.02 -20.01 21.84
C LYS A 464 -29.78 -18.71 21.55
N PHE A 465 -29.93 -18.32 20.28
CA PHE A 465 -30.72 -17.14 19.92
C PHE A 465 -32.21 -17.28 20.28
N ALA A 466 -32.80 -18.48 20.19
CA ALA A 466 -34.16 -18.74 20.64
C ALA A 466 -34.31 -18.59 22.17
N ILE A 467 -33.32 -19.03 22.95
CA ILE A 467 -33.27 -18.77 24.41
C ILE A 467 -33.18 -17.25 24.66
N ILE A 468 -32.27 -16.54 23.99
CA ILE A 468 -32.10 -15.09 24.14
C ILE A 468 -33.41 -14.34 23.79
N SER A 469 -34.08 -14.70 22.70
CA SER A 469 -35.38 -14.13 22.30
C SER A 469 -36.47 -14.36 23.37
N SER A 470 -36.55 -15.58 23.92
CA SER A 470 -37.45 -15.92 25.03
C SER A 470 -37.18 -15.10 26.29
N GLN A 471 -35.91 -14.85 26.64
CA GLN A 471 -35.56 -14.00 27.78
C GLN A 471 -35.77 -12.50 27.48
N PHE A 472 -35.53 -12.03 26.26
CA PHE A 472 -35.73 -10.65 25.84
C PHE A 472 -37.21 -10.25 25.92
N GLU A 473 -38.11 -11.12 25.48
CA GLU A 473 -39.56 -10.91 25.59
C GLU A 473 -40.06 -10.97 27.06
N LYS A 474 -39.37 -11.70 27.95
CA LYS A 474 -39.63 -11.62 29.41
C LYS A 474 -39.10 -10.31 30.01
N MET A 475 -37.93 -9.85 29.58
CA MET A 475 -37.31 -8.57 29.98
C MET A 475 -38.19 -7.38 29.57
N ARG A 476 -38.78 -7.44 28.37
CA ARG A 476 -39.82 -6.50 27.94
C ARG A 476 -41.05 -6.54 28.84
N LYS A 477 -41.57 -7.73 29.14
CA LYS A 477 -42.78 -7.92 29.98
C LYS A 477 -42.57 -7.54 31.45
N SER A 478 -41.35 -7.56 31.98
CA SER A 478 -41.05 -6.99 33.29
C SER A 478 -40.91 -5.47 33.23
N TYR A 479 -40.25 -4.92 32.20
CA TYR A 479 -40.18 -3.47 31.96
C TYR A 479 -41.59 -2.84 31.86
N GLU A 480 -42.50 -3.44 31.10
CA GLU A 480 -43.89 -2.96 30.95
C GLU A 480 -44.76 -3.08 32.21
N LYS A 481 -44.33 -3.83 33.24
CA LYS A 481 -45.11 -4.09 34.48
C LYS A 481 -44.53 -3.42 35.72
N GLU A 482 -43.24 -3.61 35.96
CA GLU A 482 -42.52 -3.21 37.17
C GLU A 482 -41.51 -2.08 36.89
N GLY A 483 -41.34 -1.71 35.61
CA GLY A 483 -40.39 -0.70 35.17
C GLY A 483 -38.97 -1.24 34.98
N TYR A 484 -38.11 -0.31 34.57
CA TYR A 484 -36.67 -0.50 34.42
C TYR A 484 -36.00 -0.87 35.77
N ASN A 485 -34.95 -1.69 35.71
CA ASN A 485 -34.18 -2.18 36.87
C ASN A 485 -35.01 -2.95 37.93
N SER A 486 -36.14 -3.55 37.52
CA SER A 486 -36.91 -4.48 38.35
C SER A 486 -36.16 -5.82 38.51
N LYS A 487 -36.36 -6.51 39.64
CA LYS A 487 -35.69 -7.80 39.92
C LYS A 487 -35.87 -8.86 38.81
N PRO A 488 -37.05 -9.05 38.19
CA PRO A 488 -37.18 -9.95 37.04
C PRO A 488 -36.54 -9.42 35.75
N TYR A 489 -36.45 -8.09 35.54
CA TYR A 489 -35.71 -7.49 34.42
C TYR A 489 -34.21 -7.83 34.51
N VAL A 490 -33.59 -7.56 35.67
CA VAL A 490 -32.15 -7.82 35.88
C VAL A 490 -31.81 -9.30 35.70
N LYS A 491 -32.63 -10.22 36.23
CA LYS A 491 -32.42 -11.66 36.03
C LYS A 491 -32.50 -12.11 34.57
N ALA A 492 -33.43 -11.53 33.79
CA ALA A 492 -33.52 -11.83 32.36
C ALA A 492 -32.29 -11.29 31.61
N GLN A 493 -31.85 -10.07 31.94
CA GLN A 493 -30.65 -9.44 31.39
C GLN A 493 -29.36 -10.21 31.74
N GLU A 494 -29.20 -10.66 32.99
CA GLU A 494 -28.11 -11.54 33.43
C GLU A 494 -28.09 -12.85 32.64
N THR A 495 -29.25 -13.48 32.41
CA THR A 495 -29.36 -14.71 31.63
C THR A 495 -28.95 -14.47 30.17
N ILE A 496 -29.46 -13.41 29.53
CA ILE A 496 -29.07 -13.01 28.17
C ILE A 496 -27.55 -12.78 28.08
N SER A 497 -26.98 -12.10 29.08
CA SER A 497 -25.53 -11.85 29.10
C SER A 497 -24.70 -13.12 29.32
N GLN A 498 -25.23 -14.16 29.96
CA GLN A 498 -24.54 -15.45 30.10
C GLN A 498 -24.55 -16.23 28.79
N GLU A 499 -25.69 -16.29 28.09
CA GLU A 499 -25.77 -16.94 26.76
C GLU A 499 -24.88 -16.23 25.73
N LEU A 500 -24.91 -14.89 25.69
CA LEU A 500 -24.05 -14.10 24.79
C LEU A 500 -22.55 -14.26 25.10
N LEU A 501 -22.17 -14.50 26.36
CA LEU A 501 -20.78 -14.83 26.73
C LEU A 501 -20.39 -16.28 26.39
N GLY A 502 -21.36 -17.14 26.08
CA GLY A 502 -21.15 -18.49 25.53
C GLY A 502 -21.01 -18.52 24.01
N MET A 503 -20.87 -17.37 23.34
CA MET A 503 -20.75 -17.22 21.89
C MET A 503 -19.53 -16.34 21.53
N ARG A 504 -18.68 -16.81 20.60
CA ARG A 504 -17.53 -16.06 20.09
C ARG A 504 -17.95 -15.30 18.83
N PHE A 505 -18.35 -14.05 19.01
CA PHE A 505 -18.74 -13.17 17.89
C PHE A 505 -17.52 -12.76 17.05
N THR A 506 -17.71 -12.67 15.74
CA THR A 506 -16.70 -12.17 14.79
C THR A 506 -16.39 -10.70 15.10
N ALA A 507 -15.11 -10.32 15.15
CA ALA A 507 -14.66 -9.00 15.63
C ALA A 507 -15.41 -7.81 14.98
N LYS A 508 -15.67 -7.89 13.66
CA LYS A 508 -16.44 -6.89 12.88
C LYS A 508 -17.84 -6.63 13.43
N VAL A 509 -18.51 -7.65 13.98
CA VAL A 509 -19.84 -7.53 14.58
C VAL A 509 -19.76 -6.90 15.97
N VAL A 510 -18.73 -7.24 16.76
CA VAL A 510 -18.47 -6.58 18.05
C VAL A 510 -18.20 -5.09 17.84
N GLU A 511 -17.33 -4.74 16.89
CA GLU A 511 -17.05 -3.35 16.50
C GLU A 511 -18.30 -2.60 16.06
N LYS A 512 -19.12 -3.20 15.17
CA LYS A 512 -20.39 -2.61 14.72
C LYS A 512 -21.36 -2.33 15.86
N LEU A 513 -21.52 -3.27 16.80
CA LEU A 513 -22.39 -3.10 17.97
C LEU A 513 -21.84 -2.03 18.93
N CYS A 514 -20.50 -1.95 19.09
CA CYS A 514 -19.86 -0.87 19.83
C CYS A 514 -20.11 0.50 19.19
N ASP A 515 -20.02 0.62 17.86
CA ASP A 515 -20.27 1.87 17.15
C ASP A 515 -21.75 2.28 17.16
N THR A 516 -22.69 1.33 17.10
CA THR A 516 -24.13 1.61 17.34
C THR A 516 -24.33 2.26 18.72
N LEU A 517 -23.71 1.73 19.78
CA LEU A 517 -23.82 2.29 21.14
C LEU A 517 -23.08 3.62 21.29
N ARG A 518 -21.90 3.75 20.67
CA ARG A 518 -21.08 4.97 20.65
C ARG A 518 -21.84 6.13 20.00
N GLY A 519 -22.43 5.89 18.82
CA GLY A 519 -23.23 6.86 18.09
C GLY A 519 -24.42 7.40 18.90
N GLN A 520 -25.14 6.53 19.62
CA GLN A 520 -26.25 6.96 20.49
C GLN A 520 -25.79 7.90 21.61
N VAL A 521 -24.63 7.65 22.22
CA VAL A 521 -24.09 8.54 23.27
C VAL A 521 -23.50 9.82 22.69
N ASP A 522 -22.95 9.78 21.47
CA ASP A 522 -22.46 10.98 20.79
C ASP A 522 -23.61 11.87 20.28
N GLU A 523 -24.77 11.31 19.90
CA GLU A 523 -26.01 12.07 19.71
C GLU A 523 -26.45 12.78 21.01
N VAL A 524 -26.45 12.06 22.16
CA VAL A 524 -26.75 12.65 23.48
C VAL A 524 -25.78 13.80 23.80
N ARG A 525 -24.47 13.57 23.69
CA ARG A 525 -23.43 14.60 23.90
C ARG A 525 -23.59 15.79 22.96
N HIS A 526 -24.04 15.56 21.72
CA HIS A 526 -24.28 16.63 20.76
C HIS A 526 -25.43 17.53 21.21
N ILE A 527 -26.54 16.95 21.67
CA ILE A 527 -27.70 17.71 22.18
C ILE A 527 -27.35 18.39 23.52
N GLU A 528 -26.68 17.72 24.45
CA GLU A 528 -26.16 18.34 25.69
C GLU A 528 -25.27 19.56 25.38
N LYS A 529 -24.42 19.46 24.37
CA LYS A 529 -23.55 20.57 23.93
C LYS A 529 -24.34 21.71 23.28
N GLN A 530 -25.40 21.43 22.53
CA GLN A 530 -26.31 22.46 22.02
C GLN A 530 -27.05 23.18 23.16
N ILE A 531 -27.51 22.44 24.18
CA ILE A 531 -28.12 23.04 25.38
C ILE A 531 -27.11 23.94 26.10
N LEU A 532 -25.87 23.47 26.31
CA LEU A 532 -24.80 24.26 26.93
C LEU A 532 -24.46 25.52 26.12
N ASP A 533 -24.43 25.46 24.79
CA ASP A 533 -24.19 26.62 23.93
C ASP A 533 -25.32 27.67 24.08
N VAL A 534 -26.58 27.24 24.14
CA VAL A 534 -27.73 28.12 24.37
C VAL A 534 -27.73 28.72 25.78
N THR A 535 -27.47 27.94 26.84
CA THR A 535 -27.53 28.43 28.23
C THR A 535 -26.31 29.28 28.60
N VAL A 536 -25.10 28.84 28.27
CA VAL A 536 -23.85 29.53 28.62
C VAL A 536 -23.60 30.68 27.67
N ASN A 537 -23.40 30.41 26.37
CA ASN A 537 -22.93 31.42 25.43
C ASN A 537 -24.04 32.40 25.03
N ARG A 538 -25.30 31.95 24.92
CA ARG A 538 -26.41 32.82 24.47
C ARG A 538 -27.19 33.49 25.61
N CYS A 539 -27.23 32.90 26.81
CA CYS A 539 -27.95 33.49 27.96
C CYS A 539 -27.02 34.06 29.05
N GLY A 540 -25.72 33.75 29.02
CA GLY A 540 -24.76 34.22 30.04
C GLY A 540 -24.80 33.41 31.35
N MET A 541 -25.33 32.18 31.35
CA MET A 541 -25.26 31.33 32.54
C MET A 541 -23.81 30.90 32.81
N PRO A 542 -23.26 31.06 34.04
CA PRO A 542 -21.92 30.59 34.36
C PRO A 542 -21.76 29.08 34.11
N ARG A 543 -20.76 28.69 33.31
CA ARG A 543 -20.50 27.28 32.94
C ARG A 543 -20.33 26.37 34.17
N SER A 544 -19.77 26.91 35.26
CA SER A 544 -19.61 26.22 36.55
C SER A 544 -20.92 25.99 37.31
N HIS A 545 -21.98 26.77 37.03
CA HIS A 545 -23.34 26.53 37.51
C HIS A 545 -24.01 25.44 36.66
N PHE A 546 -24.00 25.59 35.33
CA PHE A 546 -24.59 24.62 34.41
C PHE A 546 -24.09 23.18 34.65
N ILE A 547 -22.77 22.99 34.80
CA ILE A 547 -22.15 21.68 35.06
C ILE A 547 -22.61 21.04 36.38
N LYS A 548 -23.08 21.82 37.36
CA LYS A 548 -23.58 21.32 38.65
C LYS A 548 -25.08 20.98 38.63
N VAL A 549 -25.89 21.75 37.93
CA VAL A 549 -27.36 21.68 38.02
C VAL A 549 -28.01 20.93 36.84
N PHE A 550 -27.38 20.93 35.67
CA PHE A 550 -27.91 20.24 34.48
C PHE A 550 -27.90 18.70 34.56
N PRO A 551 -26.86 18.02 35.09
CA PRO A 551 -26.84 16.55 35.18
C PRO A 551 -28.04 16.02 35.97
N GLY A 552 -28.78 15.07 35.39
CA GLY A 552 -30.04 14.55 35.96
C GLY A 552 -31.29 15.41 35.67
N ASN A 553 -31.14 16.66 35.22
CA ASN A 553 -32.24 17.49 34.69
C ASN A 553 -32.38 17.41 33.16
N GLU A 554 -31.58 16.56 32.49
CA GLU A 554 -31.59 16.28 31.05
C GLU A 554 -32.99 16.06 30.47
N VAL A 555 -33.84 15.34 31.22
CA VAL A 555 -35.22 14.93 30.86
C VAL A 555 -36.27 15.93 31.39
N ASN A 556 -35.89 16.84 32.29
CA ASN A 556 -36.82 17.67 33.06
C ASN A 556 -37.15 19.00 32.34
N LEU A 557 -38.25 19.02 31.58
CA LEU A 557 -38.72 20.22 30.86
C LEU A 557 -39.02 21.42 31.76
N ALA A 558 -39.35 21.18 33.05
CA ALA A 558 -39.65 22.22 34.02
C ALA A 558 -38.39 22.80 34.71
N TRP A 559 -37.22 22.17 34.56
CA TRP A 559 -35.96 22.70 35.12
C TRP A 559 -35.64 24.10 34.58
N VAL A 560 -35.79 24.30 33.27
CA VAL A 560 -35.51 25.59 32.61
C VAL A 560 -36.42 26.71 33.15
N GLU A 561 -37.68 26.38 33.43
CA GLU A 561 -38.65 27.31 34.02
C GLU A 561 -38.29 27.63 35.48
N GLY A 562 -37.75 26.65 36.23
CA GLY A 562 -37.15 26.86 37.55
C GLY A 562 -35.96 27.84 37.53
N GLU A 563 -35.05 27.72 36.56
CA GLU A 563 -33.90 28.62 36.37
C GLU A 563 -34.27 30.02 35.83
N VAL A 564 -35.49 30.18 35.32
CA VAL A 564 -36.05 31.51 35.03
C VAL A 564 -36.64 32.12 36.31
N ASN A 565 -37.31 31.31 37.13
CA ASN A 565 -37.92 31.73 38.38
C ASN A 565 -36.91 32.03 39.51
N SER A 566 -35.66 31.54 39.42
CA SER A 566 -34.58 31.83 40.38
C SER A 566 -34.05 33.27 40.32
N GLY A 567 -34.41 34.04 39.29
CA GLY A 567 -34.20 35.50 39.26
C GLY A 567 -32.74 35.95 39.08
N HIS A 568 -31.88 35.10 38.52
CA HIS A 568 -30.49 35.45 38.22
C HIS A 568 -30.38 36.42 37.03
N ALA A 569 -29.21 37.07 36.89
CA ALA A 569 -28.96 38.04 35.80
C ALA A 569 -29.20 37.46 34.39
N TYR A 570 -28.95 36.16 34.20
CA TYR A 570 -29.21 35.46 32.94
C TYR A 570 -30.68 35.05 32.74
N SER A 571 -31.50 34.99 33.80
CA SER A 571 -32.86 34.43 33.77
C SER A 571 -33.79 35.19 32.81
N ALA A 572 -33.61 36.51 32.63
CA ALA A 572 -34.37 37.31 31.67
C ALA A 572 -34.05 36.99 30.19
N ILE A 573 -32.83 36.56 29.89
CA ILE A 573 -32.41 36.13 28.54
C ILE A 573 -32.75 34.65 28.34
N LEU A 574 -32.55 33.82 29.37
CA LEU A 574 -32.97 32.43 29.40
C LEU A 574 -34.47 32.29 29.13
N GLY A 575 -35.30 33.14 29.73
CA GLY A 575 -36.76 33.20 29.53
C GLY A 575 -37.19 33.36 28.06
N ARG A 576 -36.36 33.98 27.21
CA ARG A 576 -36.60 34.07 25.75
C ARG A 576 -36.20 32.80 24.99
N ASN A 577 -35.26 32.03 25.53
CA ASN A 577 -34.70 30.82 24.93
C ASN A 577 -35.30 29.51 25.50
N VAL A 578 -36.18 29.57 26.50
CA VAL A 578 -36.88 28.40 27.09
C VAL A 578 -37.44 27.44 26.01
N PRO A 579 -38.16 27.91 24.96
CA PRO A 579 -38.72 26.98 23.97
C PRO A 579 -37.65 26.18 23.23
N THR A 580 -36.50 26.80 22.93
CA THR A 580 -35.35 26.15 22.29
C THR A 580 -34.72 25.09 23.20
N VAL A 581 -34.54 25.40 24.49
CA VAL A 581 -33.99 24.42 25.45
C VAL A 581 -34.97 23.26 25.65
N GLN A 582 -36.27 23.53 25.77
CA GLN A 582 -37.30 22.51 25.85
C GLN A 582 -37.43 21.66 24.57
N GLU A 583 -37.15 22.21 23.38
CA GLU A 583 -37.06 21.43 22.14
C GLU A 583 -35.87 20.47 22.16
N LEU A 584 -34.72 20.90 22.67
CA LEU A 584 -33.54 20.06 22.82
C LEU A 584 -33.72 18.98 23.90
N GLN A 585 -34.34 19.32 25.02
CA GLN A 585 -34.73 18.32 26.04
C GLN A 585 -35.79 17.33 25.51
N LYS A 586 -36.72 17.75 24.65
CA LYS A 586 -37.63 16.82 23.95
C LYS A 586 -36.86 15.84 23.08
N LYS A 587 -35.85 16.28 22.33
CA LYS A 587 -34.97 15.37 21.55
C LYS A 587 -34.19 14.39 22.45
N LEU A 588 -33.80 14.79 23.66
CA LEU A 588 -33.23 13.87 24.67
C LEU A 588 -34.25 12.85 25.18
N ILE A 589 -35.51 13.27 25.42
CA ILE A 589 -36.62 12.38 25.77
C ILE A 589 -36.90 11.37 24.64
N ASP A 590 -37.01 11.85 23.39
CA ASP A 590 -37.24 11.02 22.21
C ASP A 590 -36.12 9.97 22.06
N LEU A 591 -34.86 10.38 22.22
CA LEU A 591 -33.70 9.48 22.22
C LEU A 591 -33.79 8.44 23.36
N GLN A 592 -34.11 8.86 24.59
CA GLN A 592 -34.31 7.95 25.71
C GLN A 592 -35.43 6.92 25.44
N THR A 593 -36.56 7.33 24.84
CA THR A 593 -37.64 6.38 24.47
C THR A 593 -37.23 5.42 23.37
N ARG A 594 -36.42 5.86 22.40
CA ARG A 594 -35.87 5.03 21.31
C ARG A 594 -34.87 3.97 21.81
N VAL A 595 -34.06 4.31 22.81
CA VAL A 595 -33.03 3.42 23.38
C VAL A 595 -33.57 2.58 24.55
N VAL A 596 -34.76 2.93 25.08
CA VAL A 596 -35.46 2.23 26.18
C VAL A 596 -34.69 2.26 27.52
N LEU A 597 -33.68 3.13 27.63
CA LEU A 597 -32.73 3.18 28.74
C LEU A 597 -32.52 4.63 29.24
N PRO A 598 -32.43 4.89 30.56
CA PRO A 598 -32.08 6.22 31.07
C PRO A 598 -30.72 6.71 30.55
N LEU A 599 -30.63 8.00 30.19
CA LEU A 599 -29.41 8.61 29.65
C LEU A 599 -28.18 8.47 30.57
N PRO A 600 -28.28 8.59 31.92
CA PRO A 600 -27.14 8.36 32.80
C PRO A 600 -26.61 6.92 32.72
N ASP A 601 -27.49 5.93 32.57
CA ASP A 601 -27.09 4.53 32.46
C ASP A 601 -26.52 4.20 31.08
N LEU A 602 -27.04 4.79 30.01
CA LEU A 602 -26.44 4.71 28.68
C LEU A 602 -24.99 5.25 28.68
N ARG A 603 -24.76 6.37 29.38
CA ARG A 603 -23.42 6.95 29.61
C ARG A 603 -22.54 6.02 30.46
N ASN A 604 -23.09 5.37 31.49
CA ASN A 604 -22.37 4.42 32.34
C ASN A 604 -21.96 3.14 31.59
N ILE A 605 -22.85 2.59 30.74
CA ILE A 605 -22.57 1.39 29.93
C ILE A 605 -21.49 1.69 28.89
N ASN A 606 -21.60 2.79 28.14
CA ASN A 606 -20.54 3.18 27.19
C ASN A 606 -19.20 3.43 27.92
N LYS A 607 -19.21 4.03 29.13
CA LYS A 607 -17.99 4.15 29.95
C LYS A 607 -17.37 2.79 30.32
N LYS A 608 -18.17 1.75 30.60
CA LYS A 608 -17.68 0.38 30.81
C LYS A 608 -17.12 -0.23 29.52
N MET A 609 -17.86 -0.12 28.42
CA MET A 609 -17.45 -0.61 27.10
C MET A 609 -16.10 -0.01 26.68
N ALA A 610 -15.96 1.31 26.75
CA ALA A 610 -14.72 2.02 26.40
C ALA A 610 -13.55 1.69 27.35
N ALA A 611 -13.82 1.28 28.60
CA ALA A 611 -12.79 0.78 29.51
C ALA A 611 -12.30 -0.63 29.11
N GLY A 612 -13.21 -1.53 28.74
CA GLY A 612 -12.89 -2.85 28.18
C GLY A 612 -12.13 -2.75 26.85
N GLU A 613 -12.59 -1.89 25.95
CA GLU A 613 -11.93 -1.56 24.68
C GLU A 613 -10.49 -1.05 24.91
N MET A 614 -10.30 -0.11 25.83
CA MET A 614 -8.96 0.42 26.17
C MET A 614 -8.07 -0.61 26.86
N LYS A 615 -8.63 -1.51 27.68
CA LYS A 615 -7.91 -2.65 28.30
C LYS A 615 -7.42 -3.62 27.24
N ALA A 616 -8.32 -4.08 26.36
CA ALA A 616 -7.98 -4.97 25.25
C ALA A 616 -6.96 -4.32 24.29
N ARG A 617 -7.17 -3.06 23.88
CA ARG A 617 -6.27 -2.36 22.95
C ARG A 617 -4.88 -2.09 23.55
N ARG A 618 -4.79 -1.84 24.86
CA ARG A 618 -3.49 -1.74 25.55
C ARG A 618 -2.77 -3.10 25.57
N ALA A 619 -3.47 -4.17 25.94
CA ALA A 619 -2.88 -5.52 25.98
C ALA A 619 -2.44 -5.99 24.58
N LYS A 620 -3.25 -5.76 23.53
CA LYS A 620 -2.85 -6.03 22.13
C LYS A 620 -1.58 -5.27 21.73
N ARG A 621 -1.49 -3.98 22.05
CA ARG A 621 -0.29 -3.16 21.80
C ARG A 621 0.94 -3.74 22.50
N GLU A 622 0.84 -4.00 23.80
CA GLU A 622 1.91 -4.58 24.63
C GLU A 622 2.41 -5.91 24.04
N MET A 623 1.49 -6.73 23.51
CA MET A 623 1.81 -7.95 22.77
C MET A 623 2.58 -7.69 21.47
N THR A 624 2.18 -6.69 20.68
CA THR A 624 2.87 -6.34 19.42
C THR A 624 4.25 -5.74 19.67
N GLU A 625 4.38 -4.83 20.64
CA GLU A 625 5.63 -4.11 20.95
C GLU A 625 6.75 -5.08 21.37
N ALA A 626 6.45 -6.05 22.24
CA ALA A 626 7.42 -7.07 22.65
C ALA A 626 7.84 -8.03 21.52
N ASN A 627 7.04 -8.14 20.44
CA ASN A 627 7.25 -9.08 19.34
C ASN A 627 7.81 -8.44 18.05
N LEU A 628 8.05 -7.12 18.01
CA LEU A 628 8.62 -6.44 16.83
C LEU A 628 9.96 -7.05 16.36
N ARG A 629 10.77 -7.58 17.28
CA ARG A 629 12.04 -8.28 16.96
C ARG A 629 11.84 -9.52 16.07
N LEU A 630 10.71 -10.23 16.21
CA LEU A 630 10.36 -11.38 15.38
C LEU A 630 10.03 -10.98 13.95
N VAL A 631 9.39 -9.82 13.76
CA VAL A 631 9.13 -9.28 12.41
C VAL A 631 10.44 -9.01 11.69
N ILE A 632 11.41 -8.42 12.38
CA ILE A 632 12.72 -8.07 11.80
C ILE A 632 13.53 -9.31 11.42
N SER A 633 13.56 -10.36 12.26
CA SER A 633 14.30 -11.59 11.94
C SER A 633 13.69 -12.35 10.75
N ILE A 634 12.38 -12.23 10.53
CA ILE A 634 11.72 -12.75 9.32
C ILE A 634 11.99 -11.84 8.11
N ALA A 635 11.77 -10.53 8.24
CA ALA A 635 11.94 -9.55 7.16
C ALA A 635 13.37 -9.52 6.57
N LYS A 636 14.40 -9.81 7.40
CA LYS A 636 15.79 -9.96 6.93
C LYS A 636 15.98 -11.04 5.85
N LYS A 637 15.10 -12.05 5.74
CA LYS A 637 15.14 -13.06 4.65
C LYS A 637 14.56 -12.56 3.32
N TYR A 638 14.02 -11.34 3.30
CA TYR A 638 13.29 -10.76 2.16
C TYR A 638 13.88 -9.42 1.67
N THR A 639 15.00 -8.99 2.23
CA THR A 639 15.79 -7.87 1.69
C THR A 639 16.18 -8.13 0.24
N ASN A 640 16.42 -7.05 -0.52
CA ASN A 640 16.84 -7.07 -1.92
C ASN A 640 15.83 -7.72 -2.90
N ARG A 641 14.56 -7.90 -2.50
CA ARG A 641 13.46 -8.40 -3.37
C ARG A 641 12.61 -7.27 -3.99
N GLY A 642 13.22 -6.12 -4.28
CA GLY A 642 12.57 -4.95 -4.92
C GLY A 642 11.79 -4.01 -4.00
N LEU A 643 11.75 -4.27 -2.68
CA LEU A 643 11.09 -3.40 -1.67
C LEU A 643 12.07 -3.02 -0.55
N GLN A 644 11.94 -1.82 0.02
CA GLN A 644 12.83 -1.34 1.07
C GLN A 644 12.65 -2.11 2.38
N PHE A 645 13.72 -2.26 3.16
CA PHE A 645 13.70 -2.98 4.44
C PHE A 645 12.71 -2.39 5.47
N LEU A 646 12.49 -1.08 5.46
CA LEU A 646 11.47 -0.43 6.30
C LEU A 646 10.06 -0.89 5.94
N ASP A 647 9.71 -0.93 4.66
CA ASP A 647 8.37 -1.31 4.20
C ASP A 647 8.09 -2.79 4.45
N LEU A 648 9.10 -3.65 4.24
CA LEU A 648 9.09 -5.07 4.63
C LEU A 648 8.80 -5.25 6.12
N ILE A 649 9.39 -4.40 6.99
CA ILE A 649 9.11 -4.39 8.43
C ILE A 649 7.68 -3.90 8.71
N GLN A 650 7.20 -2.83 8.07
CA GLN A 650 5.83 -2.32 8.34
C GLN A 650 4.74 -3.30 7.90
N GLU A 651 4.90 -3.96 6.76
CA GLU A 651 3.96 -4.98 6.29
C GLU A 651 4.02 -6.24 7.15
N GLY A 652 5.22 -6.61 7.61
CA GLY A 652 5.40 -7.63 8.64
C GLY A 652 4.73 -7.26 9.98
N ASN A 653 4.79 -5.99 10.40
CA ASN A 653 4.10 -5.48 11.60
C ASN A 653 2.58 -5.54 11.43
N ILE A 654 2.05 -5.24 10.23
CA ILE A 654 0.63 -5.40 9.90
C ILE A 654 0.23 -6.90 9.93
N GLY A 655 1.13 -7.80 9.52
CA GLY A 655 0.97 -9.25 9.70
C GLY A 655 0.93 -9.66 11.18
N LEU A 656 1.86 -9.14 12.00
CA LEU A 656 1.95 -9.36 13.44
C LEU A 656 0.67 -8.90 14.16
N MET A 657 0.12 -7.72 13.82
CA MET A 657 -1.14 -7.23 14.39
C MET A 657 -2.30 -8.20 14.13
N LYS A 658 -2.42 -8.71 12.89
CA LYS A 658 -3.45 -9.71 12.53
C LYS A 658 -3.26 -11.03 13.28
N ALA A 659 -2.01 -11.43 13.57
CA ALA A 659 -1.73 -12.59 14.40
C ALA A 659 -2.15 -12.38 15.86
N VAL A 660 -1.85 -11.23 16.45
CA VAL A 660 -2.30 -10.87 17.82
C VAL A 660 -3.83 -10.84 17.92
N ASP A 661 -4.53 -10.36 16.90
CA ASP A 661 -5.99 -10.33 16.85
C ASP A 661 -6.66 -11.71 16.79
N LYS A 662 -5.96 -12.74 16.29
CA LYS A 662 -6.46 -14.12 16.09
C LYS A 662 -5.77 -15.18 16.97
N PHE A 663 -4.92 -14.80 17.92
CA PHE A 663 -4.13 -15.77 18.70
C PHE A 663 -4.95 -16.46 19.81
N GLU A 664 -5.02 -17.79 19.76
CA GLU A 664 -5.69 -18.62 20.76
C GLU A 664 -4.69 -19.36 21.66
N TYR A 665 -4.34 -18.79 22.81
CA TYR A 665 -3.42 -19.41 23.78
C TYR A 665 -3.89 -20.80 24.26
N ARG A 666 -5.19 -21.07 24.18
CA ARG A 666 -5.86 -22.32 24.57
C ARG A 666 -5.39 -23.53 23.74
N ARG A 667 -4.87 -23.31 22.53
CA ARG A 667 -4.31 -24.36 21.67
C ARG A 667 -2.87 -24.77 22.08
N GLY A 668 -2.27 -24.09 23.06
CA GLY A 668 -1.03 -24.49 23.73
C GLY A 668 0.29 -24.16 23.02
N TYR A 669 0.26 -23.85 21.71
CA TYR A 669 1.44 -23.42 20.96
C TYR A 669 1.99 -22.06 21.43
N LYS A 670 3.27 -21.78 21.17
CA LYS A 670 3.90 -20.46 21.42
C LYS A 670 3.33 -19.42 20.43
N PHE A 671 3.27 -18.16 20.84
CA PHE A 671 2.80 -17.10 19.94
C PHE A 671 3.69 -16.95 18.69
N SER A 672 5.01 -17.04 18.84
CA SER A 672 5.97 -16.88 17.73
C SER A 672 5.75 -17.88 16.58
N THR A 673 5.39 -19.13 16.87
CA THR A 673 5.07 -20.16 15.86
C THR A 673 3.88 -19.73 15.01
N TYR A 674 2.84 -19.17 15.63
CA TYR A 674 1.63 -18.71 14.94
C TYR A 674 1.88 -17.39 14.17
N ALA A 675 2.55 -16.44 14.81
CA ALA A 675 2.85 -15.12 14.24
C ALA A 675 3.74 -15.23 12.99
N THR A 676 4.70 -16.16 12.98
CA THR A 676 5.63 -16.35 11.84
C THR A 676 4.90 -16.57 10.51
N TRP A 677 3.79 -17.30 10.51
CA TRP A 677 2.99 -17.54 9.30
C TRP A 677 2.35 -16.24 8.78
N TRP A 678 1.65 -15.50 9.64
CA TRP A 678 1.00 -14.23 9.27
C TRP A 678 1.99 -13.14 8.85
N ILE A 679 3.16 -13.06 9.50
CA ILE A 679 4.24 -12.14 9.13
C ILE A 679 4.79 -12.52 7.75
N ARG A 680 5.13 -13.80 7.53
CA ARG A 680 5.61 -14.31 6.24
C ARG A 680 4.60 -14.03 5.12
N GLN A 681 3.31 -14.27 5.36
CA GLN A 681 2.26 -14.07 4.37
C GLN A 681 2.05 -12.58 4.04
N ALA A 682 2.10 -11.69 5.04
CA ALA A 682 1.98 -10.25 4.80
C ALA A 682 3.18 -9.70 3.99
N ILE A 683 4.41 -10.08 4.36
CA ILE A 683 5.63 -9.68 3.65
C ILE A 683 5.63 -10.21 2.21
N THR A 684 5.40 -11.51 2.02
CA THR A 684 5.42 -12.16 0.70
C THR A 684 4.35 -11.57 -0.21
N ARG A 685 3.15 -11.31 0.33
CA ARG A 685 2.08 -10.62 -0.40
C ARG A 685 2.46 -9.18 -0.77
N SER A 686 3.03 -8.40 0.15
CA SER A 686 3.38 -7.00 -0.16
C SER A 686 4.45 -6.90 -1.24
N ILE A 687 5.46 -7.79 -1.22
CA ILE A 687 6.44 -7.90 -2.32
C ILE A 687 5.74 -8.17 -3.65
N ALA A 688 4.81 -9.14 -3.70
CA ALA A 688 4.04 -9.42 -4.90
C ALA A 688 3.11 -8.26 -5.32
N ASP A 689 2.52 -7.55 -4.35
CA ASP A 689 1.55 -6.49 -4.59
C ASP A 689 2.20 -5.13 -4.98
N GLN A 690 3.44 -4.86 -4.54
CA GLN A 690 4.06 -3.51 -4.56
C GLN A 690 5.48 -3.42 -5.14
N ALA A 691 6.32 -4.47 -5.09
CA ALA A 691 7.76 -4.37 -5.39
C ALA A 691 8.14 -4.19 -6.88
N ARG A 692 7.16 -3.90 -7.76
CA ARG A 692 7.38 -3.72 -9.20
C ARG A 692 6.58 -2.53 -9.74
N THR A 693 7.24 -1.67 -10.51
CA THR A 693 6.69 -0.49 -11.19
C THR A 693 5.45 -0.80 -12.03
N ILE A 694 5.41 -2.00 -12.63
CA ILE A 694 4.24 -2.55 -13.30
C ILE A 694 3.73 -3.70 -12.43
N ARG A 695 2.58 -3.49 -11.78
CA ARG A 695 1.92 -4.49 -10.92
C ARG A 695 1.53 -5.74 -11.71
N ILE A 696 1.91 -6.90 -11.21
CA ILE A 696 1.58 -8.23 -11.75
C ILE A 696 0.70 -8.96 -10.71
N PRO A 697 -0.33 -9.75 -11.09
CA PRO A 697 -1.12 -10.53 -10.14
C PRO A 697 -0.29 -11.58 -9.37
N VAL A 698 -0.68 -11.87 -8.12
CA VAL A 698 0.11 -12.73 -7.21
C VAL A 698 0.36 -14.12 -7.80
N HIS A 699 -0.66 -14.81 -8.32
CA HIS A 699 -0.51 -16.11 -9.00
C HIS A 699 0.44 -16.09 -10.21
N MET A 700 0.55 -14.97 -10.92
CA MET A 700 1.54 -14.84 -12.00
C MET A 700 2.96 -14.75 -11.45
N ILE A 701 3.16 -14.04 -10.32
CA ILE A 701 4.46 -13.95 -9.62
C ILE A 701 4.84 -15.31 -9.02
N GLU A 702 3.89 -16.08 -8.49
CA GLU A 702 4.09 -17.47 -8.06
C GLU A 702 4.56 -18.36 -9.22
N THR A 703 3.92 -18.29 -10.40
CA THR A 703 4.41 -19.03 -11.59
C THR A 703 5.79 -18.59 -12.05
N ILE A 704 6.15 -17.30 -11.93
CA ILE A 704 7.50 -16.78 -12.21
C ILE A 704 8.50 -17.34 -11.19
N ASN A 705 8.16 -17.40 -9.91
CA ASN A 705 9.03 -17.95 -8.87
C ASN A 705 9.23 -19.47 -9.03
N LYS A 706 8.16 -20.22 -9.33
CA LYS A 706 8.23 -21.66 -9.66
C LYS A 706 9.10 -21.91 -10.91
N MET A 707 8.93 -21.09 -11.95
CA MET A 707 9.79 -21.11 -13.14
C MET A 707 11.26 -20.84 -12.80
N ASN A 708 11.54 -19.80 -12.01
CA ASN A 708 12.90 -19.41 -11.64
C ASN A 708 13.58 -20.46 -10.74
N ARG A 709 12.86 -21.11 -9.83
CA ARG A 709 13.38 -22.22 -9.01
C ARG A 709 13.71 -23.45 -9.86
N ILE A 710 12.78 -23.87 -10.73
CA ILE A 710 13.02 -24.96 -11.68
C ILE A 710 14.17 -24.61 -12.63
N SER A 711 14.30 -23.35 -13.05
CA SER A 711 15.38 -22.89 -13.93
C SER A 711 16.75 -22.97 -13.24
N ARG A 712 16.86 -22.54 -11.97
CA ARG A 712 18.09 -22.70 -11.18
C ARG A 712 18.43 -24.19 -10.98
N GLN A 713 17.44 -25.02 -10.69
CA GLN A 713 17.63 -26.47 -10.57
C GLN A 713 18.18 -27.09 -11.87
N ILE A 714 17.60 -26.79 -13.04
CA ILE A 714 18.13 -27.31 -14.32
C ILE A 714 19.55 -26.77 -14.58
N LEU A 715 19.83 -25.50 -14.26
CA LEU A 715 21.16 -24.92 -14.43
C LEU A 715 22.21 -25.59 -13.53
N GLN A 716 21.82 -26.02 -12.32
CA GLN A 716 22.67 -26.81 -11.42
C GLN A 716 22.82 -28.27 -11.88
N GLU A 717 21.76 -28.88 -12.42
CA GLU A 717 21.77 -30.25 -12.99
C GLU A 717 22.59 -30.37 -14.29
N THR A 718 22.62 -29.33 -15.11
CA THR A 718 23.13 -29.39 -16.50
C THR A 718 24.28 -28.44 -16.82
N GLY A 719 24.53 -27.42 -15.98
CA GLY A 719 25.53 -26.39 -16.22
C GLY A 719 25.15 -25.33 -17.26
N ALA A 720 23.89 -25.30 -17.73
CA ALA A 720 23.42 -24.40 -18.77
C ALA A 720 22.03 -23.82 -18.45
N GLU A 721 21.70 -22.65 -19.02
CA GLU A 721 20.34 -22.10 -18.95
C GLU A 721 19.35 -23.01 -19.73
N PRO A 722 18.16 -23.30 -19.17
CA PRO A 722 17.20 -24.19 -19.81
C PRO A 722 16.44 -23.51 -20.95
N ASP A 723 16.30 -24.22 -22.07
CA ASP A 723 15.42 -23.81 -23.16
C ASP A 723 13.93 -23.79 -22.72
N PRO A 724 13.09 -22.86 -23.24
CA PRO A 724 11.67 -22.80 -22.91
C PRO A 724 10.89 -24.11 -23.15
N ALA A 725 11.31 -24.96 -24.10
CA ALA A 725 10.69 -26.27 -24.31
C ALA A 725 11.04 -27.26 -23.18
N THR A 726 12.23 -27.17 -22.59
CA THR A 726 12.62 -27.96 -21.41
C THR A 726 11.85 -27.50 -20.17
N LEU A 727 11.68 -26.18 -20.00
CA LEU A 727 10.82 -25.61 -18.94
C LEU A 727 9.36 -26.03 -19.13
N ALA A 728 8.84 -26.06 -20.37
CA ALA A 728 7.47 -26.51 -20.67
C ALA A 728 7.20 -27.93 -20.16
N ILE A 729 8.20 -28.82 -20.28
CA ILE A 729 8.11 -30.20 -19.80
C ILE A 729 8.18 -30.28 -18.27
N LYS A 730 9.14 -29.62 -17.59
CA LYS A 730 9.22 -29.63 -16.11
C LYS A 730 8.09 -28.83 -15.42
N MET A 731 7.40 -27.93 -16.11
CA MET A 731 6.30 -27.11 -15.56
C MET A 731 4.89 -27.54 -15.99
N GLU A 732 4.75 -28.58 -16.81
CA GLU A 732 3.47 -29.06 -17.38
C GLU A 732 2.63 -27.97 -18.07
N MET A 733 3.28 -26.95 -18.64
CA MET A 733 2.64 -25.81 -19.29
C MET A 733 3.05 -25.67 -20.76
N PRO A 734 2.15 -25.22 -21.66
CA PRO A 734 2.50 -24.97 -23.06
C PRO A 734 3.64 -23.95 -23.18
N GLU A 735 4.58 -24.19 -24.10
CA GLU A 735 5.75 -23.33 -24.34
C GLU A 735 5.35 -21.87 -24.60
N ASP A 736 4.27 -21.63 -25.37
CA ASP A 736 3.68 -20.31 -25.62
C ASP A 736 3.31 -19.55 -24.33
N LYS A 737 2.90 -20.26 -23.27
CA LYS A 737 2.57 -19.65 -21.97
C LYS A 737 3.86 -19.27 -21.23
N ILE A 738 4.86 -20.14 -21.24
CA ILE A 738 6.17 -19.86 -20.62
C ILE A 738 6.89 -18.72 -21.35
N ARG A 739 6.90 -18.71 -22.68
CA ARG A 739 7.47 -17.63 -23.50
C ARG A 739 6.80 -16.27 -23.24
N LYS A 740 5.51 -16.26 -22.86
CA LYS A 740 4.80 -15.05 -22.37
C LYS A 740 5.19 -14.70 -20.93
N ILE A 741 5.28 -15.68 -20.02
CA ILE A 741 5.74 -15.49 -18.63
C ILE A 741 7.16 -14.91 -18.60
N MET A 742 8.10 -15.45 -19.38
CA MET A 742 9.47 -14.93 -19.52
C MET A 742 9.52 -13.50 -20.07
N LYS A 743 8.53 -13.07 -20.88
CA LYS A 743 8.42 -11.67 -21.34
C LYS A 743 7.87 -10.75 -20.24
N ILE A 744 6.96 -11.25 -19.40
CA ILE A 744 6.36 -10.51 -18.26
C ILE A 744 7.31 -10.45 -17.05
N ALA A 745 8.19 -11.44 -16.90
CA ALA A 745 9.13 -11.52 -15.78
C ALA A 745 10.21 -10.41 -15.81
N LYS A 746 10.51 -9.84 -16.98
CA LYS A 746 11.49 -8.76 -17.14
C LYS A 746 11.03 -7.46 -16.46
N GLU A 747 11.97 -6.78 -15.83
CA GLU A 747 11.73 -5.48 -15.20
C GLU A 747 12.08 -4.33 -16.17
N PRO A 748 11.43 -3.15 -16.04
CA PRO A 748 11.75 -1.99 -16.85
C PRO A 748 13.13 -1.43 -16.49
N ILE A 749 13.89 -1.00 -17.50
CA ILE A 749 15.19 -0.34 -17.36
C ILE A 749 14.95 1.18 -17.21
N SER A 750 15.83 1.89 -16.50
CA SER A 750 15.74 3.36 -16.42
C SER A 750 16.06 4.01 -17.77
N MET A 751 15.40 5.12 -18.09
CA MET A 751 15.81 5.98 -19.21
C MET A 751 17.15 6.67 -18.92
N GLU A 752 17.49 6.83 -17.64
CA GLU A 752 18.76 7.40 -17.15
C GLU A 752 19.88 6.34 -17.04
N THR A 753 19.70 5.13 -17.57
CA THR A 753 20.80 4.17 -17.69
C THR A 753 21.76 4.67 -18.79
N PRO A 754 23.04 4.95 -18.49
CA PRO A 754 24.02 5.40 -19.49
C PRO A 754 24.33 4.29 -20.51
N ILE A 755 24.71 4.68 -21.72
CA ILE A 755 24.91 3.74 -22.84
C ILE A 755 26.19 4.03 -23.64
N GLY A 756 27.27 3.33 -23.23
CA GLY A 756 28.61 3.49 -23.77
C GLY A 756 29.62 3.80 -22.66
N ASP A 757 30.81 4.27 -23.05
CA ASP A 757 31.81 4.84 -22.14
C ASP A 757 31.71 6.39 -22.07
N ASP A 758 30.79 7.00 -22.83
CA ASP A 758 30.54 8.45 -22.86
C ASP A 758 29.40 8.81 -21.88
N ASP A 759 29.73 9.35 -20.69
CA ASP A 759 28.79 9.64 -19.59
C ASP A 759 27.60 10.55 -19.96
N ASP A 760 27.70 11.34 -21.03
CA ASP A 760 26.60 12.20 -21.51
C ASP A 760 25.45 11.41 -22.18
N SER A 761 25.69 10.19 -22.67
CA SER A 761 24.72 9.43 -23.49
C SER A 761 23.82 8.51 -22.66
N HIS A 762 22.51 8.79 -22.63
CA HIS A 762 21.55 8.03 -21.83
C HIS A 762 20.59 7.22 -22.71
N LEU A 763 20.07 6.08 -22.22
CA LEU A 763 19.14 5.23 -22.96
C LEU A 763 17.88 5.99 -23.45
N GLY A 764 17.45 7.01 -22.70
CA GLY A 764 16.31 7.87 -23.05
C GLY A 764 16.50 8.66 -24.35
N ASP A 765 17.74 9.06 -24.69
CA ASP A 765 18.04 9.89 -25.88
C ASP A 765 17.80 9.14 -27.21
N PHE A 766 17.74 7.81 -27.15
CA PHE A 766 17.52 6.92 -28.30
C PHE A 766 16.05 6.52 -28.48
N ILE A 767 15.12 7.05 -27.67
CA ILE A 767 13.69 6.71 -27.73
C ILE A 767 12.95 7.72 -28.62
N GLU A 768 12.60 7.30 -29.84
CA GLU A 768 11.82 8.12 -30.78
C GLU A 768 10.34 8.31 -30.36
N ASP A 769 9.78 9.50 -30.59
CA ASP A 769 8.34 9.74 -30.39
C ASP A 769 7.53 9.32 -31.62
N GLY A 770 7.05 8.08 -31.61
CA GLY A 770 6.14 7.56 -32.63
C GLY A 770 4.73 8.19 -32.68
N ASN A 771 4.40 9.16 -31.81
CA ASN A 771 3.09 9.85 -31.83
C ASN A 771 3.08 11.10 -32.71
N THR A 772 4.22 11.77 -32.91
CA THR A 772 4.30 12.94 -33.78
C THR A 772 4.45 12.54 -35.24
N LEU A 773 3.55 13.05 -36.08
CA LEU A 773 3.63 12.83 -37.53
C LEU A 773 4.85 13.60 -38.09
N ALA A 774 5.69 12.93 -38.87
CA ALA A 774 6.85 13.59 -39.47
C ALA A 774 6.40 14.79 -40.35
N PRO A 775 7.18 15.88 -40.45
CA PRO A 775 6.82 17.04 -41.28
C PRO A 775 6.56 16.68 -42.76
N ALA A 776 7.23 15.63 -43.27
CA ALA A 776 6.98 15.06 -44.59
C ALA A 776 5.56 14.47 -44.70
N ASP A 777 5.17 13.61 -43.76
CA ASP A 777 3.84 12.96 -43.73
C ASP A 777 2.72 13.98 -43.50
N ALA A 778 2.97 14.99 -42.66
CA ALA A 778 2.05 16.10 -42.46
C ALA A 778 1.85 16.90 -43.77
N ALA A 779 2.92 17.12 -44.55
CA ALA A 779 2.84 17.73 -45.87
C ALA A 779 2.15 16.83 -46.91
N LEU A 780 2.36 15.52 -46.89
CA LEU A 780 1.64 14.55 -47.71
C LEU A 780 0.14 14.53 -47.38
N HIS A 781 -0.22 14.52 -46.10
CA HIS A 781 -1.61 14.61 -45.63
C HIS A 781 -2.28 15.96 -45.94
N ALA A 782 -1.52 17.07 -46.00
CA ALA A 782 -2.02 18.34 -46.50
C ALA A 782 -2.23 18.33 -48.03
N SER A 783 -1.24 17.82 -48.78
CA SER A 783 -1.28 17.67 -50.23
C SER A 783 -2.45 16.79 -50.68
N MET A 784 -2.61 15.62 -50.06
CA MET A 784 -3.71 14.69 -50.32
C MET A 784 -5.08 15.34 -50.09
N ARG A 785 -5.26 16.10 -48.99
CA ARG A 785 -6.51 16.84 -48.74
C ARG A 785 -6.81 17.86 -49.83
N ASN A 786 -5.80 18.60 -50.29
CA ASN A 786 -5.95 19.59 -51.37
C ASN A 786 -6.30 18.92 -52.70
N VAL A 787 -5.63 17.83 -53.08
CA VAL A 787 -5.94 17.12 -54.34
C VAL A 787 -7.30 16.42 -54.27
N VAL A 788 -7.70 15.87 -53.13
CA VAL A 788 -9.05 15.33 -52.91
C VAL A 788 -10.10 16.44 -53.04
N LYS A 789 -9.85 17.64 -52.51
CA LYS A 789 -10.73 18.80 -52.67
C LYS A 789 -10.91 19.17 -54.15
N ASP A 790 -9.82 19.40 -54.89
CA ASP A 790 -9.84 19.71 -56.32
C ASP A 790 -10.60 18.65 -57.14
N VAL A 791 -10.36 17.37 -56.85
CA VAL A 791 -11.00 16.26 -57.55
C VAL A 791 -12.50 16.16 -57.20
N LEU A 792 -12.91 16.50 -55.97
CA LEU A 792 -14.32 16.62 -55.60
C LEU A 792 -15.00 17.84 -56.25
N ASP A 793 -14.34 19.00 -56.32
CA ASP A 793 -14.88 20.19 -57.00
C ASP A 793 -15.01 20.00 -58.53
N SER A 794 -14.32 19.01 -59.10
CA SER A 794 -14.51 18.58 -60.50
C SER A 794 -15.81 17.77 -60.77
N LEU A 795 -16.55 17.36 -59.73
CA LEU A 795 -17.86 16.71 -59.87
C LEU A 795 -18.99 17.76 -60.02
N THR A 796 -20.22 17.32 -60.27
CA THR A 796 -21.36 18.27 -60.14
C THR A 796 -21.54 18.63 -58.66
N PRO A 797 -21.95 19.86 -58.30
CA PRO A 797 -22.06 20.28 -56.90
C PRO A 797 -22.92 19.35 -56.01
N ARG A 798 -23.94 18.72 -56.60
CA ARG A 798 -24.79 17.72 -55.92
C ARG A 798 -24.07 16.39 -55.67
N GLU A 799 -23.23 15.93 -56.60
CA GLU A 799 -22.39 14.73 -56.42
C GLU A 799 -21.26 15.00 -55.42
N ALA A 800 -20.61 16.17 -55.51
CA ALA A 800 -19.55 16.60 -54.60
C ALA A 800 -20.05 16.72 -53.15
N LYS A 801 -21.17 17.41 -52.92
CA LYS A 801 -21.76 17.57 -51.58
C LYS A 801 -22.28 16.25 -51.00
N VAL A 802 -22.80 15.32 -51.81
CA VAL A 802 -23.12 13.95 -51.34
C VAL A 802 -21.88 13.24 -50.81
N LEU A 803 -20.74 13.29 -51.54
CA LEU A 803 -19.51 12.64 -51.08
C LEU A 803 -18.90 13.32 -49.84
N ARG A 804 -18.82 14.67 -49.81
CA ARG A 804 -18.30 15.41 -48.64
C ARG A 804 -19.08 15.07 -47.38
N MET A 805 -20.42 15.07 -47.45
CA MET A 805 -21.25 14.75 -46.29
C MET A 805 -21.23 13.26 -45.93
N ARG A 806 -21.15 12.34 -46.92
CA ARG A 806 -21.11 10.90 -46.66
C ARG A 806 -19.79 10.40 -46.06
N PHE A 807 -18.67 11.05 -46.35
CA PHE A 807 -17.33 10.65 -45.89
C PHE A 807 -16.68 11.64 -44.91
N GLY A 808 -17.39 12.67 -44.46
CA GLY A 808 -16.86 13.70 -43.56
C GLY A 808 -15.78 14.62 -44.18
N VAL A 809 -15.58 14.60 -45.50
CA VAL A 809 -14.53 15.40 -46.15
C VAL A 809 -14.91 16.88 -46.10
N GLU A 810 -14.05 17.70 -45.51
CA GLU A 810 -14.30 19.11 -45.12
C GLU A 810 -15.35 19.33 -44.02
N MET A 811 -15.74 18.29 -43.26
CA MET A 811 -16.70 18.41 -42.16
C MET A 811 -16.20 17.71 -40.89
N SER A 812 -16.82 18.04 -39.74
CA SER A 812 -16.47 17.44 -38.44
C SER A 812 -16.99 16.01 -38.24
N THR A 813 -18.00 15.59 -39.00
CA THR A 813 -18.62 14.26 -38.90
C THR A 813 -19.06 13.76 -40.28
N ASP A 814 -18.98 12.45 -40.51
CA ASP A 814 -19.72 11.81 -41.60
C ASP A 814 -21.23 11.77 -41.28
N HIS A 815 -22.04 11.58 -42.31
CA HIS A 815 -23.49 11.50 -42.23
C HIS A 815 -23.98 10.22 -42.90
N THR A 816 -25.05 9.62 -42.40
CA THR A 816 -25.64 8.42 -43.01
C THR A 816 -26.36 8.76 -44.32
N LEU A 817 -26.57 7.75 -45.17
CA LEU A 817 -27.33 7.88 -46.42
C LEU A 817 -28.78 8.36 -46.21
N GLU A 818 -29.32 8.28 -44.98
CA GLU A 818 -30.66 8.80 -44.66
C GLU A 818 -30.63 10.27 -44.23
N GLU A 819 -29.65 10.70 -43.42
CA GLU A 819 -29.45 12.13 -43.11
C GLU A 819 -29.12 12.94 -44.37
N VAL A 820 -28.21 12.42 -45.20
CA VAL A 820 -27.89 13.03 -46.51
C VAL A 820 -29.14 13.05 -47.41
N GLY A 821 -30.02 12.05 -47.30
CA GLY A 821 -31.31 12.03 -48.00
C GLY A 821 -32.23 13.17 -47.55
N LYS A 822 -32.40 13.33 -46.23
CA LYS A 822 -33.19 14.41 -45.60
C LYS A 822 -32.67 15.80 -45.98
N GLN A 823 -31.36 16.00 -46.08
CA GLN A 823 -30.76 17.28 -46.50
C GLN A 823 -30.88 17.60 -48.01
N PHE A 824 -31.34 16.66 -48.84
CA PHE A 824 -31.52 16.83 -50.28
C PHE A 824 -32.96 16.62 -50.76
N ASP A 825 -33.92 16.46 -49.85
CA ASP A 825 -35.32 16.07 -50.10
C ASP A 825 -35.43 14.83 -50.99
N VAL A 826 -34.60 13.81 -50.71
CA VAL A 826 -34.38 12.66 -51.58
C VAL A 826 -34.29 11.36 -50.77
N THR A 827 -34.82 10.26 -51.34
CA THR A 827 -34.79 8.95 -50.69
C THR A 827 -33.37 8.40 -50.52
N ARG A 828 -33.13 7.67 -49.42
CA ARG A 828 -31.86 7.01 -49.08
C ARG A 828 -31.21 6.26 -50.26
N GLU A 829 -32.02 5.48 -51.00
CA GLU A 829 -31.54 4.71 -52.15
C GLU A 829 -31.10 5.62 -53.33
N ARG A 830 -31.75 6.78 -53.50
CA ARG A 830 -31.36 7.74 -54.54
C ARG A 830 -30.08 8.50 -54.16
N ILE A 831 -29.77 8.69 -52.88
CA ILE A 831 -28.43 9.13 -52.45
C ILE A 831 -27.39 8.07 -52.78
N ARG A 832 -27.64 6.79 -52.47
CA ARG A 832 -26.74 5.67 -52.81
C ARG A 832 -26.45 5.58 -54.32
N GLN A 833 -27.45 5.87 -55.16
CA GLN A 833 -27.27 5.97 -56.61
C GLN A 833 -26.37 7.15 -57.02
N ILE A 834 -26.47 8.30 -56.36
CA ILE A 834 -25.64 9.49 -56.61
C ILE A 834 -24.19 9.22 -56.17
N GLU A 835 -24.00 8.66 -54.98
CA GLU A 835 -22.72 8.18 -54.45
C GLU A 835 -22.03 7.21 -55.43
N ALA A 836 -22.70 6.11 -55.80
CA ALA A 836 -22.15 5.12 -56.72
C ALA A 836 -21.82 5.69 -58.11
N LYS A 837 -22.61 6.66 -58.58
CA LYS A 837 -22.35 7.39 -59.84
C LYS A 837 -21.15 8.34 -59.72
N ALA A 838 -21.00 9.03 -58.58
CA ALA A 838 -19.87 9.91 -58.31
C ALA A 838 -18.57 9.10 -58.18
N LEU A 839 -18.56 8.01 -57.42
CA LEU A 839 -17.42 7.09 -57.31
C LEU A 839 -17.04 6.49 -58.67
N ARG A 840 -18.02 6.15 -59.53
CA ARG A 840 -17.75 5.69 -60.91
C ARG A 840 -17.10 6.78 -61.78
N LYS A 841 -17.45 8.05 -61.59
CA LYS A 841 -16.78 9.19 -62.27
C LYS A 841 -15.35 9.40 -61.75
N LEU A 842 -15.12 9.24 -60.45
CA LEU A 842 -13.79 9.39 -59.84
C LEU A 842 -12.81 8.27 -60.24
N ARG A 843 -13.33 7.07 -60.56
CA ARG A 843 -12.57 5.94 -61.11
C ARG A 843 -12.17 6.08 -62.60
N HIS A 844 -12.45 7.20 -63.25
CA HIS A 844 -11.99 7.46 -64.61
C HIS A 844 -10.52 7.91 -64.59
N PRO A 845 -9.61 7.38 -65.44
CA PRO A 845 -8.17 7.65 -65.40
C PRO A 845 -7.80 9.12 -65.16
N SER A 846 -8.31 10.02 -66.00
CA SER A 846 -8.09 11.47 -65.92
C SER A 846 -8.49 12.17 -64.61
N ARG A 847 -9.09 11.45 -63.65
CA ARG A 847 -9.36 11.89 -62.28
C ARG A 847 -8.71 10.99 -61.24
N SER A 848 -8.68 9.68 -61.46
CA SER A 848 -8.05 8.73 -60.54
C SER A 848 -6.53 8.88 -60.48
N ASP A 849 -5.87 9.25 -61.59
CA ASP A 849 -4.40 9.25 -61.66
C ASP A 849 -3.79 10.28 -60.70
N LYS A 850 -4.49 11.40 -60.46
CA LYS A 850 -4.13 12.40 -59.43
C LYS A 850 -4.25 11.91 -57.98
N LEU A 851 -5.09 10.89 -57.74
CA LEU A 851 -5.28 10.28 -56.41
C LEU A 851 -4.41 9.03 -56.25
N LYS A 852 -4.12 8.33 -57.35
CA LYS A 852 -3.33 7.11 -57.41
C LYS A 852 -1.87 7.33 -56.99
N SER A 853 -1.32 8.52 -57.23
CA SER A 853 -0.01 8.92 -56.71
C SER A 853 0.10 8.91 -55.17
N PHE A 854 -1.02 9.00 -54.44
CA PHE A 854 -1.05 8.86 -52.97
C PHE A 854 -1.29 7.41 -52.50
N LEU A 855 -1.44 6.46 -53.43
CA LEU A 855 -1.58 5.02 -53.17
C LEU A 855 -0.38 4.20 -53.67
N GLU A 856 0.48 4.78 -54.53
CA GLU A 856 1.67 4.13 -55.09
C GLU A 856 2.98 4.53 -54.39
N GLY A 857 2.90 5.34 -53.33
CA GLY A 857 4.04 5.85 -52.56
C GLY A 857 4.09 5.33 -51.12
N ASN A 858 3.52 4.16 -50.84
CA ASN A 858 3.38 3.56 -49.50
C ASN A 858 3.40 2.02 -49.58
#